data_AF-A0A1M4YTU9-F1
#
_entry.id   AF-A0A1M4YTU9-F1
#
_cell.length_a   1.000
_cell.length_b   1.000
_cell.length_c   1.000
_cell.angle_alpha   90.00
_cell.angle_beta   90.00
_cell.angle_gamma   90.00
#
_symmetry.space_group_name_H-M   'P 1'
#
loop_
_entity.id
_entity.type
_entity.pdbx_description
1 polymer ?
#
loop_
_entity_poly.entity_id
_entity_poly.type
_entity_poly.pdbx_seq_one_letter_code
_entity_poly.pdbx_strand_id
1 'polypeptide(L)'
;MIFTNDFFATGSTLPNDDLVQLVDSNTSENVNYKKINAWYYDVGPVIADGIIIRKRYDIPTGTYEYYALTSFLSGKPINIELFGAKGNSRTDDTLAFINAAKFVNGLPDFVSVDINDSNENWSLEKQSVTIVGNSPIGYKILDTIKFEKPVNFLVDTIFYRGEKNKAALIFQNSHKNVIDTNVTAKPGAEFTSEDYIGVWIQGAAYSKIKVGASFFTKGIVCEANKVPGLFEGFAWNDIELKSLQSNLESFVIRNTNDGWANANRVTGGEFGSFRGQINESQPINRKRAFIKFEKDGLSSGCNSWLFLNQSFEGKLLGINENELVETLCFDFSAAPCYGISIVEPRIENVNDNRAGIFHTGSQFEFKSNQYTSVTDFTDQNNIRYIGENPIVLLDENLNDDFKINRMINNYRHTYVKKLEPYNDRTGLFPDAYYANRFCQIFKINSHNTRLWVKWYRKSEIVLFDENKDIINDLTKLTQQISLFDYRPQDYYIPDNGPALTNKTILIGNESNSDFVNSMTFIEEAKYVGIIQQPYPNSRLKVMLNQNDKGKIEKVKFLGVATDTYPTINNPSDMARFSFNTGEKFYDYTTFQTSVIKKSGVNAAVSGYTVDTVAGSRKFIINTGAINEIAEGHLFYLTANGGNRFFRITELNGNIITTDLPSDVTLSGTAITFPVCTFETY
;
A
#
# COMPACT_ATOMS: atom_id res chain seq x y z
N MET A 1 -25.25 -58.72 15.99
CA MET A 1 -24.69 -57.37 16.10
C MET A 1 -25.80 -56.52 16.71
N ILE A 2 -25.56 -55.91 17.87
CA ILE A 2 -26.58 -55.13 18.59
C ILE A 2 -26.38 -53.67 18.21
N PHE A 3 -27.42 -53.03 17.68
CA PHE A 3 -27.34 -51.61 17.37
C PHE A 3 -27.59 -50.76 18.62
N THR A 4 -27.07 -49.54 18.63
CA THR A 4 -27.29 -48.59 19.72
C THR A 4 -28.79 -48.35 19.98
N ASN A 5 -29.62 -48.25 18.93
CA ASN A 5 -31.05 -48.05 19.11
C ASN A 5 -31.76 -49.24 19.75
N ASP A 6 -31.30 -50.47 19.52
CA ASP A 6 -31.89 -51.69 20.12
C ASP A 6 -31.50 -51.82 21.60
N PHE A 7 -30.24 -51.50 21.92
CA PHE A 7 -29.73 -51.56 23.30
C PHE A 7 -30.36 -50.50 24.21
N PHE A 8 -30.52 -49.27 23.71
CA PHE A 8 -31.05 -48.14 24.48
C PHE A 8 -32.56 -47.93 24.34
N ALA A 9 -33.26 -48.77 23.57
CA ALA A 9 -34.72 -48.71 23.44
C ALA A 9 -35.42 -48.84 24.79
N THR A 10 -36.52 -48.09 24.97
CA THR A 10 -37.43 -48.27 26.10
C THR A 10 -37.97 -49.70 26.08
N GLY A 11 -37.67 -50.46 27.13
CA GLY A 11 -38.08 -51.87 27.24
C GLY A 11 -37.10 -52.89 26.67
N SER A 12 -35.86 -52.49 26.36
CA SER A 12 -34.82 -53.42 25.91
C SER A 12 -34.49 -54.48 26.98
N THR A 13 -34.61 -55.75 26.61
CA THR A 13 -34.34 -56.93 27.47
C THR A 13 -32.92 -57.48 27.34
N LEU A 14 -32.06 -56.79 26.59
CA LEU A 14 -30.67 -57.19 26.39
C LEU A 14 -29.88 -57.12 27.72
N PRO A 15 -28.78 -57.88 27.91
CA PRO A 15 -27.94 -57.75 29.10
C PRO A 15 -27.43 -56.30 29.30
N ASN A 16 -27.31 -55.84 30.54
CA ASN A 16 -26.90 -54.48 30.91
C ASN A 16 -25.49 -54.45 31.53
N ASP A 17 -24.53 -55.07 30.84
CA ASP A 17 -23.14 -55.17 31.25
C ASP A 17 -22.48 -53.79 31.45
N ASP A 18 -21.48 -53.72 32.32
CA ASP A 18 -20.77 -52.45 32.63
C ASP A 18 -19.99 -51.88 31.44
N LEU A 19 -19.65 -52.69 30.44
CA LEU A 19 -19.02 -52.29 29.19
C LEU A 19 -19.69 -53.04 28.04
N VAL A 20 -20.25 -52.31 27.08
CA VAL A 20 -20.94 -52.89 25.92
C VAL A 20 -20.35 -52.40 24.61
N GLN A 21 -20.16 -53.34 23.69
CA GLN A 21 -19.76 -53.07 22.31
C GLN A 21 -20.99 -53.16 21.41
N LEU A 22 -21.31 -52.04 20.77
CA LEU A 22 -22.50 -51.86 19.95
C LEU A 22 -22.10 -51.39 18.56
N VAL A 23 -23.05 -51.39 17.64
CA VAL A 23 -22.91 -50.73 16.34
C VAL A 23 -23.78 -49.48 16.32
N ASP A 24 -23.17 -48.36 16.00
CA ASP A 24 -23.88 -47.09 15.93
C ASP A 24 -24.93 -47.12 14.83
N SER A 25 -26.17 -46.79 15.18
CA SER A 25 -27.30 -46.87 14.27
C SER A 25 -27.24 -45.84 13.12
N ASN A 26 -26.41 -44.80 13.23
CA ASN A 26 -26.27 -43.76 12.20
C ASN A 26 -25.09 -44.03 11.26
N THR A 27 -23.96 -44.48 11.81
CA THR A 27 -22.69 -44.64 11.07
C THR A 27 -22.38 -46.08 10.69
N SER A 28 -23.03 -47.06 11.33
CA SER A 28 -22.68 -48.49 11.24
C SER A 28 -21.26 -48.82 11.72
N GLU A 29 -20.61 -47.92 12.46
CA GLU A 29 -19.30 -48.15 13.08
C GLU A 29 -19.43 -48.82 14.46
N ASN A 30 -18.40 -49.54 14.87
CA ASN A 30 -18.33 -50.12 16.21
C ASN A 30 -18.11 -49.02 17.25
N VAL A 31 -18.95 -48.98 18.27
CA VAL A 31 -18.88 -48.03 19.38
C VAL A 31 -18.95 -48.78 20.70
N ASN A 32 -18.20 -48.31 21.70
CA ASN A 32 -18.16 -48.92 23.02
C ASN A 32 -18.70 -47.95 24.05
N TYR A 33 -19.64 -48.40 24.88
CA TYR A 33 -20.21 -47.62 25.99
C TYR A 33 -19.89 -48.27 27.33
N LYS A 34 -19.58 -47.45 28.33
CA LYS A 34 -19.33 -47.90 29.70
C LYS A 34 -20.42 -47.36 30.62
N LYS A 35 -20.97 -48.22 31.49
CA LYS A 35 -21.87 -47.81 32.57
C LYS A 35 -21.13 -46.89 33.53
N ILE A 36 -21.76 -45.78 33.89
CA ILE A 36 -21.19 -44.77 34.80
C ILE A 36 -21.99 -44.74 36.11
N ASN A 37 -21.31 -45.07 37.22
CA ASN A 37 -21.91 -45.16 38.56
C ASN A 37 -21.62 -43.92 39.43
N ALA A 38 -20.58 -43.16 39.06
CA ALA A 38 -20.25 -41.85 39.59
C ALA A 38 -19.95 -40.96 38.39
N TRP A 39 -20.48 -39.74 38.41
CA TRP A 39 -20.29 -38.79 37.32
C TRP A 39 -18.87 -38.24 37.32
N TYR A 40 -18.39 -37.84 36.15
CA TYR A 40 -17.10 -37.17 36.01
C TYR A 40 -17.09 -35.90 36.87
N TYR A 41 -16.18 -35.82 37.84
CA TYR A 41 -15.92 -34.63 38.69
C TYR A 41 -17.03 -34.18 39.66
N ASP A 42 -17.83 -35.09 40.23
CA ASP A 42 -18.83 -34.81 41.30
C ASP A 42 -19.98 -33.83 40.94
N VAL A 43 -19.96 -33.24 39.74
CA VAL A 43 -21.02 -32.39 39.18
C VAL A 43 -21.47 -33.06 37.88
N GLY A 44 -22.49 -33.91 37.95
CA GLY A 44 -22.89 -34.69 36.78
C GLY A 44 -23.34 -33.82 35.59
N PRO A 45 -23.09 -34.22 34.33
CA PRO A 45 -23.78 -33.63 33.20
C PRO A 45 -25.28 -33.82 33.39
N VAL A 46 -26.01 -32.71 33.41
CA VAL A 46 -27.45 -32.66 33.65
C VAL A 46 -28.24 -33.32 32.52
N ILE A 47 -27.60 -33.72 31.41
CA ILE A 47 -28.28 -34.07 30.16
C ILE A 47 -27.71 -35.37 29.56
N ALA A 48 -28.55 -36.41 29.50
CA ALA A 48 -28.33 -37.52 28.58
C ALA A 48 -28.67 -37.01 27.18
N ASP A 49 -27.66 -36.77 26.35
CA ASP A 49 -27.86 -36.26 24.98
C ASP A 49 -28.39 -37.34 24.02
N GLY A 50 -28.46 -38.59 24.49
CA GLY A 50 -29.00 -39.71 23.72
C GLY A 50 -28.02 -40.27 22.69
N ILE A 51 -26.80 -39.71 22.61
CA ILE A 51 -25.75 -40.14 21.69
C ILE A 51 -24.47 -40.46 22.47
N ILE A 52 -23.84 -39.49 23.13
CA ILE A 52 -22.61 -39.68 23.91
C ILE A 52 -22.90 -40.22 25.29
N ILE A 53 -23.89 -39.63 25.97
CA ILE A 53 -24.43 -40.08 27.25
C ILE A 53 -25.85 -40.55 27.00
N ARG A 54 -26.06 -41.85 27.19
CA ARG A 54 -27.33 -42.51 26.95
C ARG A 54 -27.92 -43.01 28.24
N LYS A 55 -29.21 -42.74 28.42
CA LYS A 55 -30.02 -43.25 29.51
C LYS A 55 -30.66 -44.56 29.07
N ARG A 56 -30.59 -45.59 29.90
CA ARG A 56 -31.27 -46.86 29.70
C ARG A 56 -32.21 -47.13 30.86
N TYR A 57 -33.46 -47.50 30.57
CA TYR A 57 -34.36 -48.01 31.60
C TYR A 57 -34.13 -49.51 31.77
N ASP A 58 -33.79 -49.93 32.98
CA ASP A 58 -33.62 -51.33 33.31
C ASP A 58 -34.93 -51.88 33.88
N ILE A 59 -35.66 -52.66 33.08
CA ILE A 59 -36.96 -53.23 33.48
C ILE A 59 -36.84 -54.09 34.76
N PRO A 60 -35.87 -55.01 34.89
CA PRO A 60 -35.69 -55.83 36.08
C PRO A 60 -35.59 -55.04 37.39
N THR A 61 -34.83 -53.94 37.41
CA THR A 61 -34.65 -53.15 38.65
C THR A 61 -35.62 -51.97 38.77
N GLY A 62 -36.31 -51.60 37.69
CA GLY A 62 -37.17 -50.41 37.66
C GLY A 62 -36.40 -49.09 37.77
N THR A 63 -35.09 -49.11 37.49
CA THR A 63 -34.20 -47.95 37.64
C THR A 63 -33.65 -47.50 36.29
N TYR A 64 -33.03 -46.32 36.28
CA TYR A 64 -32.34 -45.81 35.12
C TYR A 64 -30.82 -45.94 35.29
N GLU A 65 -30.19 -46.53 34.29
CA GLU A 65 -28.75 -46.64 34.17
C GLU A 65 -28.24 -45.66 33.12
N TYR A 66 -27.01 -45.19 33.30
CA TYR A 66 -26.37 -44.24 32.40
C TYR A 66 -25.12 -44.85 31.82
N TYR A 67 -24.95 -44.67 30.51
CA TYR A 67 -23.83 -45.18 29.74
C TYR A 67 -23.17 -44.02 29.01
N ALA A 68 -21.85 -43.95 29.06
CA ALA A 68 -21.07 -42.96 28.35
C ALA A 68 -20.19 -43.63 27.28
N LEU A 69 -20.07 -42.99 26.13
CA LEU A 69 -19.17 -43.42 25.06
C LEU A 69 -17.73 -43.46 25.57
N THR A 70 -17.05 -44.60 25.43
CA THR A 70 -15.70 -44.80 25.96
C THR A 70 -14.66 -43.88 25.32
N SER A 71 -14.83 -43.49 24.06
CA SER A 71 -13.93 -42.52 23.40
C SER A 71 -13.98 -41.17 24.11
N PHE A 72 -15.18 -40.69 24.44
CA PHE A 72 -15.38 -39.49 25.26
C PHE A 72 -14.72 -39.63 26.64
N LEU A 73 -14.93 -40.75 27.33
CA LEU A 73 -14.29 -41.01 28.64
C LEU A 73 -12.76 -41.04 28.56
N SER A 74 -12.19 -41.38 27.40
CA SER A 74 -10.75 -41.40 27.16
C SER A 74 -10.20 -40.08 26.61
N GLY A 75 -11.02 -39.03 26.52
CA GLY A 75 -10.63 -37.73 25.95
C GLY A 75 -10.32 -37.77 24.45
N LYS A 76 -10.80 -38.78 23.72
CA LYS A 76 -10.61 -38.91 22.27
C LYS A 76 -11.60 -38.03 21.50
N PRO A 77 -11.26 -37.65 20.25
CA PRO A 77 -12.19 -36.97 19.37
C PRO A 77 -13.50 -37.74 19.16
N ILE A 78 -14.60 -37.00 19.05
CA ILE A 78 -15.94 -37.49 18.80
C ILE A 78 -16.34 -37.07 17.38
N ASN A 79 -16.69 -38.05 16.56
CA ASN A 79 -17.11 -37.84 15.18
C ASN A 79 -18.50 -37.19 15.12
N ILE A 80 -18.67 -36.14 14.32
CA ILE A 80 -19.97 -35.47 14.11
C ILE A 80 -21.00 -36.42 13.47
N GLU A 81 -20.55 -37.44 12.76
CA GLU A 81 -21.38 -38.49 12.15
C GLU A 81 -22.15 -39.32 13.18
N LEU A 82 -21.62 -39.48 14.41
CA LEU A 82 -22.33 -40.14 15.50
C LEU A 82 -23.62 -39.39 15.85
N PHE A 83 -23.63 -38.07 15.65
CA PHE A 83 -24.81 -37.22 15.81
C PHE A 83 -25.78 -37.27 14.63
N GLY A 84 -25.47 -38.05 13.58
CA GLY A 84 -26.32 -38.28 12.42
C GLY A 84 -25.89 -37.55 11.14
N ALA A 85 -24.78 -36.81 11.17
CA ALA A 85 -24.29 -36.10 9.98
C ALA A 85 -23.91 -37.07 8.86
N LYS A 86 -24.21 -36.68 7.61
CA LYS A 86 -23.90 -37.44 6.40
C LYS A 86 -22.69 -36.91 5.66
N GLY A 87 -22.44 -35.59 5.72
CA GLY A 87 -21.23 -35.00 5.13
C GLY A 87 -21.12 -35.23 3.63
N ASN A 88 -22.22 -35.13 2.89
CA ASN A 88 -22.22 -35.32 1.44
C ASN A 88 -22.54 -34.02 0.67
N SER A 89 -22.41 -32.88 1.34
CA SER A 89 -22.78 -31.52 0.93
C SER A 89 -24.23 -31.30 0.44
N ARG A 90 -25.09 -32.32 0.45
CA ARG A 90 -26.46 -32.28 -0.11
C ARG A 90 -27.53 -32.45 0.96
N THR A 91 -27.36 -33.46 1.80
CA THR A 91 -28.19 -33.74 2.96
C THR A 91 -28.06 -32.60 3.96
N ASP A 92 -29.18 -32.22 4.57
CA ASP A 92 -29.17 -31.25 5.66
C ASP A 92 -28.63 -31.91 6.93
N ASP A 93 -27.44 -31.49 7.37
CA ASP A 93 -26.74 -31.99 8.54
C ASP A 93 -27.03 -31.14 9.80
N THR A 94 -27.87 -30.10 9.71
CA THR A 94 -28.09 -29.11 10.78
C THR A 94 -28.43 -29.75 12.12
N LEU A 95 -29.33 -30.74 12.14
CA LEU A 95 -29.74 -31.40 13.38
C LEU A 95 -28.57 -32.11 14.09
N ALA A 96 -27.65 -32.70 13.33
CA ALA A 96 -26.48 -33.37 13.89
C ALA A 96 -25.54 -32.37 14.59
N PHE A 97 -25.30 -31.22 13.94
CA PHE A 97 -24.50 -30.13 14.52
C PHE A 97 -25.19 -29.51 15.75
N ILE A 98 -26.51 -29.31 15.72
CA ILE A 98 -27.27 -28.83 16.88
C ILE A 98 -27.17 -29.81 18.04
N ASN A 99 -27.26 -31.12 17.79
CA ASN A 99 -27.13 -32.13 18.85
C ASN A 99 -25.72 -32.18 19.44
N ALA A 100 -24.69 -32.04 18.61
CA ALA A 100 -23.31 -31.92 19.09
C ALA A 100 -23.10 -30.66 19.95
N ALA A 101 -23.64 -29.52 19.52
CA ALA A 101 -23.61 -28.28 20.30
C ALA A 101 -24.37 -28.43 21.63
N LYS A 102 -25.56 -29.04 21.63
CA LYS A 102 -26.33 -29.33 22.85
C LYS A 102 -25.55 -30.21 23.82
N PHE A 103 -24.87 -31.23 23.31
CA PHE A 103 -24.02 -32.09 24.14
C PHE A 103 -22.89 -31.27 24.80
N VAL A 104 -22.13 -30.52 24.01
CA VAL A 104 -21.02 -29.68 24.51
C VAL A 104 -21.52 -28.63 25.51
N ASN A 105 -22.59 -27.92 25.19
CA ASN A 105 -23.16 -26.87 26.05
C ASN A 105 -23.80 -27.45 27.32
N GLY A 106 -24.21 -28.72 27.30
CA GLY A 106 -24.76 -29.44 28.45
C GLY A 106 -23.72 -29.96 29.43
N LEU A 107 -22.42 -29.91 29.09
CA LEU A 107 -21.35 -30.27 30.02
C LEU A 107 -21.30 -29.27 31.17
N PRO A 108 -21.03 -29.70 32.41
CA PRO A 108 -20.88 -28.78 33.54
C PRO A 108 -19.69 -27.83 33.32
N ASP A 109 -19.78 -26.60 33.86
CA ASP A 109 -18.61 -25.71 33.91
C ASP A 109 -17.60 -26.30 34.89
N PHE A 110 -16.38 -26.47 34.42
CA PHE A 110 -15.23 -26.67 35.30
C PHE A 110 -14.74 -25.24 35.58
N VAL A 111 -15.05 -24.57 36.70
CA VAL A 111 -14.25 -24.56 37.93
C VAL A 111 -14.78 -23.54 38.99
N SER A 112 -14.47 -23.83 40.27
CA SER A 112 -14.38 -23.00 41.49
C SER A 112 -15.60 -22.20 41.98
N VAL A 113 -15.73 -22.13 43.31
CA VAL A 113 -16.90 -21.69 44.08
C VAL A 113 -16.69 -20.27 44.65
N ASP A 114 -15.63 -19.55 44.26
CA ASP A 114 -15.33 -18.22 44.78
C ASP A 114 -15.82 -17.10 43.85
N ILE A 115 -16.95 -16.51 44.22
CA ILE A 115 -17.61 -15.40 43.51
C ILE A 115 -16.78 -14.10 43.49
N ASN A 116 -15.66 -14.03 44.24
CA ASN A 116 -14.88 -12.80 44.41
C ASN A 116 -13.55 -12.78 43.63
N ASP A 117 -13.16 -13.87 42.98
CA ASP A 117 -11.96 -13.90 42.14
C ASP A 117 -12.34 -13.89 40.65
N SER A 118 -12.20 -12.72 40.03
CA SER A 118 -12.49 -12.53 38.60
C SER A 118 -11.53 -13.26 37.67
N ASN A 119 -10.37 -13.72 38.17
CA ASN A 119 -9.39 -14.49 37.41
C ASN A 119 -9.61 -16.01 37.52
N GLU A 120 -10.19 -16.50 38.63
CA GLU A 120 -10.47 -17.94 38.83
C GLU A 120 -11.83 -18.41 38.29
N ASN A 121 -12.78 -17.51 38.02
CA ASN A 121 -14.05 -17.83 37.33
C ASN A 121 -13.89 -18.32 35.87
N TRP A 122 -12.66 -18.30 35.34
CA TRP A 122 -12.34 -18.67 33.95
C TRP A 122 -11.32 -19.80 33.85
N SER A 123 -11.26 -20.68 34.84
CA SER A 123 -10.37 -21.84 34.82
C SER A 123 -10.80 -22.87 33.77
N LEU A 124 -10.55 -22.52 32.52
CA LEU A 124 -10.71 -23.27 31.28
C LEU A 124 -9.62 -24.34 31.10
N GLU A 125 -8.98 -24.76 32.20
CA GLU A 125 -7.70 -25.46 32.13
C GLU A 125 -7.79 -26.97 31.88
N LYS A 126 -8.97 -27.61 31.85
CA LYS A 126 -8.98 -29.08 32.05
C LYS A 126 -9.75 -30.02 31.14
N GLN A 127 -10.41 -29.61 30.05
CA GLN A 127 -10.62 -30.43 28.84
C GLN A 127 -11.78 -29.87 28.03
N SER A 128 -11.49 -29.40 26.83
CA SER A 128 -12.52 -29.19 25.82
C SER A 128 -12.72 -30.48 25.05
N VAL A 129 -13.98 -30.82 24.80
CA VAL A 129 -14.32 -31.94 23.93
C VAL A 129 -13.83 -31.62 22.53
N THR A 130 -13.24 -32.62 21.87
CA THR A 130 -12.89 -32.52 20.47
C THR A 130 -14.00 -33.10 19.61
N ILE A 131 -14.66 -32.25 18.83
CA ILE A 131 -15.59 -32.63 17.76
C ILE A 131 -14.82 -32.64 16.45
N VAL A 132 -14.88 -33.74 15.71
CA VAL A 132 -14.20 -33.90 14.41
C VAL A 132 -15.20 -34.28 13.32
N GLY A 133 -14.99 -33.78 12.11
CA GLY A 133 -15.73 -34.18 10.92
C GLY A 133 -14.78 -34.81 9.91
N ASN A 134 -15.06 -36.05 9.50
CA ASN A 134 -14.17 -36.83 8.64
C ASN A 134 -14.57 -36.81 7.16
N SER A 135 -15.62 -36.08 6.79
CA SER A 135 -16.07 -36.04 5.40
C SER A 135 -15.06 -35.32 4.50
N PRO A 136 -14.63 -35.95 3.38
CA PRO A 136 -13.78 -35.30 2.38
C PRO A 136 -14.57 -34.33 1.47
N ILE A 137 -15.91 -34.35 1.53
CA ILE A 137 -16.79 -33.53 0.68
C ILE A 137 -17.30 -32.31 1.47
N GLY A 138 -17.64 -32.50 2.74
CA GLY A 138 -18.14 -31.47 3.64
C GLY A 138 -19.63 -31.57 3.97
N TYR A 139 -20.08 -30.74 4.91
CA TYR A 139 -21.40 -30.81 5.54
C TYR A 139 -22.26 -29.63 5.13
N LYS A 140 -23.56 -29.83 4.97
CA LYS A 140 -24.48 -28.73 4.66
C LYS A 140 -25.31 -28.40 5.90
N ILE A 141 -25.32 -27.14 6.30
CA ILE A 141 -26.15 -26.63 7.40
C ILE A 141 -27.08 -25.51 6.91
N LEU A 142 -28.24 -25.41 7.54
CA LEU A 142 -29.33 -24.47 7.22
C LEU A 142 -29.64 -23.51 8.37
N ASP A 143 -29.07 -23.71 9.56
CA ASP A 143 -29.30 -22.86 10.71
C ASP A 143 -28.00 -22.60 11.49
N THR A 144 -28.03 -21.63 12.40
CA THR A 144 -26.91 -21.27 13.26
C THR A 144 -26.52 -22.41 14.20
N ILE A 145 -25.24 -22.76 14.23
CA ILE A 145 -24.68 -23.71 15.19
C ILE A 145 -23.89 -22.92 16.24
N LYS A 146 -24.31 -22.99 17.51
CA LYS A 146 -23.71 -22.23 18.62
C LYS A 146 -23.14 -23.13 19.70
N PHE A 147 -21.83 -23.06 19.88
CA PHE A 147 -21.11 -23.63 21.02
C PHE A 147 -20.90 -22.55 22.08
N GLU A 148 -21.66 -22.63 23.17
CA GLU A 148 -21.60 -21.70 24.31
C GLU A 148 -20.43 -22.04 25.25
N LYS A 149 -19.99 -23.30 25.20
CA LYS A 149 -18.88 -23.83 25.99
C LYS A 149 -17.65 -24.12 25.13
N PRO A 150 -16.44 -24.14 25.75
CA PRO A 150 -15.19 -24.35 25.04
C PRO A 150 -15.16 -25.70 24.30
N VAL A 151 -14.80 -25.70 23.02
CA VAL A 151 -14.76 -26.88 22.16
C VAL A 151 -13.53 -26.87 21.27
N ASN A 152 -12.90 -28.03 21.09
CA ASN A 152 -11.98 -28.22 19.97
C ASN A 152 -12.82 -28.67 18.77
N PHE A 153 -12.87 -27.88 17.71
CA PHE A 153 -13.76 -28.11 16.57
C PHE A 153 -12.92 -28.30 15.32
N LEU A 154 -12.84 -29.53 14.81
CA LEU A 154 -12.00 -29.92 13.68
C LEU A 154 -12.89 -30.42 12.53
N VAL A 155 -13.58 -29.50 11.86
CA VAL A 155 -14.49 -29.80 10.74
C VAL A 155 -14.14 -28.88 9.59
N ASP A 156 -13.39 -29.41 8.61
CA ASP A 156 -12.77 -28.56 7.60
C ASP A 156 -13.78 -27.89 6.66
N THR A 157 -14.72 -28.61 6.04
CA THR A 157 -15.58 -28.05 4.98
C THR A 157 -17.06 -28.02 5.37
N ILE A 158 -17.62 -26.81 5.49
CA ILE A 158 -19.04 -26.58 5.79
C ILE A 158 -19.68 -25.67 4.75
N PHE A 159 -20.86 -26.04 4.26
CA PHE A 159 -21.68 -25.28 3.33
C PHE A 159 -22.90 -24.71 4.03
N TYR A 160 -22.89 -23.41 4.30
CA TYR A 160 -24.05 -22.73 4.86
C TYR A 160 -25.07 -22.41 3.76
N ARG A 161 -26.32 -22.84 3.96
CA ARG A 161 -27.46 -22.60 3.05
C ARG A 161 -28.68 -22.07 3.80
N GLY A 162 -28.48 -21.52 5.00
CA GLY A 162 -29.52 -20.94 5.85
C GLY A 162 -29.90 -19.50 5.48
N GLU A 163 -30.59 -18.84 6.41
CA GLU A 163 -31.05 -17.46 6.26
C GLU A 163 -29.87 -16.48 6.22
N LYS A 164 -29.99 -15.42 5.40
CA LYS A 164 -28.94 -14.41 5.15
C LYS A 164 -28.95 -13.26 6.17
N ASN A 165 -29.34 -13.54 7.39
CA ASN A 165 -29.42 -12.61 8.52
C ASN A 165 -29.01 -13.27 9.84
N LYS A 166 -28.22 -14.35 9.74
CA LYS A 166 -27.76 -15.15 10.86
C LYS A 166 -26.31 -15.58 10.66
N ALA A 167 -25.62 -15.82 11.76
CA ALA A 167 -24.30 -16.43 11.74
C ALA A 167 -24.41 -17.93 11.42
N ALA A 168 -23.49 -18.49 10.65
CA ALA A 168 -23.45 -19.93 10.41
C ALA A 168 -22.90 -20.69 11.62
N LEU A 169 -21.72 -20.29 12.12
CA LEU A 169 -21.10 -20.87 13.31
C LEU A 169 -20.83 -19.79 14.36
N ILE A 170 -21.12 -20.11 15.62
CA ILE A 170 -20.78 -19.28 16.79
C ILE A 170 -20.00 -20.12 17.80
N PHE A 171 -18.82 -19.66 18.18
CA PHE A 171 -17.99 -20.24 19.23
C PHE A 171 -17.85 -19.24 20.36
N GLN A 172 -18.13 -19.65 21.60
CA GLN A 172 -18.00 -18.81 22.78
C GLN A 172 -16.98 -19.39 23.75
N ASN A 173 -16.36 -18.51 24.56
CA ASN A 173 -15.54 -18.91 25.70
C ASN A 173 -14.36 -19.82 25.34
N SER A 174 -13.74 -19.63 24.18
CA SER A 174 -12.64 -20.49 23.73
C SER A 174 -11.38 -20.23 24.55
N HIS A 175 -10.78 -21.25 25.17
CA HIS A 175 -9.51 -21.08 25.85
C HIS A 175 -8.62 -22.30 25.72
N LYS A 176 -7.39 -22.07 25.22
CA LYS A 176 -6.47 -23.15 24.82
C LYS A 176 -7.13 -24.16 23.85
N ASN A 177 -8.11 -23.70 23.07
CA ASN A 177 -8.85 -24.53 22.12
C ASN A 177 -8.19 -24.59 20.75
N VAL A 178 -8.57 -25.60 19.98
CA VAL A 178 -8.28 -25.69 18.55
C VAL A 178 -9.57 -25.60 17.75
N ILE A 179 -9.74 -24.54 16.96
CA ILE A 179 -10.85 -24.40 16.01
C ILE A 179 -10.25 -24.49 14.61
N ASP A 180 -10.64 -25.48 13.81
CA ASP A 180 -10.20 -25.68 12.43
C ASP A 180 -11.42 -25.91 11.53
N THR A 181 -11.80 -24.88 10.75
CA THR A 181 -13.01 -24.91 9.91
C THR A 181 -12.95 -23.97 8.72
N ASN A 182 -13.69 -24.26 7.67
CA ASN A 182 -13.88 -23.41 6.48
C ASN A 182 -15.36 -23.41 6.10
N VAL A 183 -16.01 -22.24 6.16
CA VAL A 183 -17.44 -22.10 5.92
C VAL A 183 -17.69 -21.38 4.61
N THR A 184 -18.47 -21.98 3.72
CA THR A 184 -18.77 -21.42 2.40
C THR A 184 -20.27 -21.25 2.21
N ALA A 185 -20.72 -20.00 2.08
CA ALA A 185 -22.07 -19.70 1.64
C ALA A 185 -22.28 -20.08 0.15
N LYS A 186 -23.51 -19.97 -0.36
CA LYS A 186 -23.79 -20.30 -1.77
C LYS A 186 -22.97 -19.37 -2.69
N PRO A 187 -22.35 -19.86 -3.78
CA PRO A 187 -21.64 -18.99 -4.73
C PRO A 187 -22.62 -17.96 -5.33
N GLY A 188 -22.23 -16.69 -5.30
CA GLY A 188 -23.11 -15.53 -5.54
C GLY A 188 -23.37 -14.75 -4.25
N ALA A 189 -22.35 -14.06 -3.75
CA ALA A 189 -22.44 -13.26 -2.54
C ALA A 189 -23.55 -12.21 -2.66
N GLU A 190 -24.42 -12.17 -1.65
CA GLU A 190 -25.52 -11.21 -1.52
C GLU A 190 -25.44 -10.61 -0.11
N PHE A 191 -25.05 -9.34 -0.01
CA PHE A 191 -24.89 -8.67 1.29
C PHE A 191 -26.20 -8.00 1.68
N THR A 192 -26.98 -8.69 2.52
CA THR A 192 -28.36 -8.30 2.86
C THR A 192 -28.55 -7.91 4.32
N SER A 193 -27.76 -8.48 5.25
CA SER A 193 -27.78 -8.19 6.68
C SER A 193 -26.38 -8.21 7.28
N GLU A 194 -26.14 -7.39 8.31
CA GLU A 194 -24.91 -7.38 9.13
C GLU A 194 -24.70 -8.66 9.91
N ASP A 195 -25.79 -9.36 10.23
CA ASP A 195 -25.79 -10.58 11.00
C ASP A 195 -25.48 -11.81 10.12
N TYR A 196 -25.35 -11.63 8.80
CA TYR A 196 -24.94 -12.69 7.90
C TYR A 196 -23.44 -12.95 8.00
N ILE A 197 -23.09 -13.73 9.03
CA ILE A 197 -21.71 -14.00 9.45
C ILE A 197 -21.33 -15.46 9.12
N GLY A 198 -20.14 -15.70 8.60
CA GLY A 198 -19.64 -17.07 8.40
C GLY A 198 -19.24 -17.73 9.72
N VAL A 199 -18.25 -17.16 10.41
CA VAL A 199 -17.76 -17.67 11.69
C VAL A 199 -17.69 -16.54 12.71
N TRP A 200 -18.35 -16.68 13.85
CA TRP A 200 -18.35 -15.72 14.94
C TRP A 200 -17.72 -16.33 16.19
N ILE A 201 -16.62 -15.78 16.67
CA ILE A 201 -15.90 -16.26 17.85
C ILE A 201 -16.00 -15.17 18.92
N GLN A 202 -16.61 -15.48 20.06
CA GLN A 202 -16.93 -14.55 21.14
C GLN A 202 -16.20 -14.95 22.42
N GLY A 203 -15.21 -14.17 22.82
CA GLY A 203 -14.38 -14.49 23.97
C GLY A 203 -13.42 -15.64 23.67
N ALA A 204 -12.14 -15.32 23.41
CA ALA A 204 -11.13 -16.34 23.14
C ALA A 204 -9.77 -16.01 23.75
N ALA A 205 -9.12 -16.96 24.43
CA ALA A 205 -7.77 -16.79 24.94
C ALA A 205 -6.83 -17.97 24.65
N TYR A 206 -5.56 -17.70 24.32
CA TYR A 206 -4.53 -18.75 24.16
C TYR A 206 -4.89 -19.88 23.18
N SER A 207 -5.80 -19.64 22.23
CA SER A 207 -6.35 -20.66 21.34
C SER A 207 -5.63 -20.67 19.99
N LYS A 208 -5.67 -21.83 19.31
CA LYS A 208 -5.23 -22.00 17.93
C LYS A 208 -6.46 -22.02 17.02
N ILE A 209 -6.57 -21.04 16.13
CA ILE A 209 -7.80 -20.81 15.35
C ILE A 209 -7.44 -20.80 13.87
N LYS A 210 -7.75 -21.88 13.17
CA LYS A 210 -7.55 -22.05 11.73
C LYS A 210 -8.87 -21.95 10.97
N VAL A 211 -9.19 -20.78 10.41
CA VAL A 211 -10.55 -20.47 9.94
C VAL A 211 -10.61 -19.85 8.56
N GLY A 212 -11.63 -20.22 7.78
CA GLY A 212 -12.01 -19.57 6.52
C GLY A 212 -13.51 -19.35 6.44
N ALA A 213 -13.92 -18.30 5.73
CA ALA A 213 -15.33 -17.96 5.53
C ALA A 213 -15.51 -17.16 4.24
N SER A 214 -16.31 -17.66 3.30
CA SER A 214 -16.49 -17.02 1.99
C SER A 214 -17.96 -16.82 1.62
N PHE A 215 -18.25 -15.72 0.89
CA PHE A 215 -19.57 -15.28 0.40
C PHE A 215 -20.56 -14.80 1.46
N PHE A 216 -20.06 -14.19 2.55
CA PHE A 216 -20.86 -13.62 3.63
C PHE A 216 -20.86 -12.09 3.62
N THR A 217 -21.78 -11.46 4.36
CA THR A 217 -21.61 -10.04 4.69
C THR A 217 -20.37 -9.88 5.56
N LYS A 218 -20.25 -10.69 6.62
CA LYS A 218 -19.04 -10.76 7.45
C LYS A 218 -18.46 -12.17 7.40
N GLY A 219 -17.22 -12.33 6.94
CA GLY A 219 -16.58 -13.64 6.87
C GLY A 219 -16.36 -14.21 8.27
N ILE A 220 -15.38 -13.65 8.97
CA ILE A 220 -15.02 -14.02 10.34
C ILE A 220 -15.23 -12.81 11.25
N VAL A 221 -15.80 -13.02 12.42
CA VAL A 221 -15.92 -12.01 13.49
C VAL A 221 -15.23 -12.54 14.74
N CYS A 222 -14.18 -11.88 15.19
CA CYS A 222 -13.50 -12.08 16.47
C CYS A 222 -14.01 -11.01 17.45
N GLU A 223 -14.85 -11.40 18.39
CA GLU A 223 -15.51 -10.48 19.31
C GLU A 223 -15.02 -10.64 20.76
N ALA A 224 -14.66 -9.52 21.38
CA ALA A 224 -14.50 -9.38 22.82
C ALA A 224 -15.76 -8.70 23.39
N ASN A 225 -16.44 -9.35 24.33
CA ASN A 225 -17.73 -8.88 24.82
C ASN A 225 -17.88 -9.13 26.32
N LYS A 226 -17.93 -8.06 27.12
CA LYS A 226 -18.08 -8.16 28.57
C LYS A 226 -19.56 -8.20 28.95
N VAL A 227 -20.11 -9.40 28.89
CA VAL A 227 -21.46 -9.72 29.37
C VAL A 227 -21.41 -10.97 30.24
N PRO A 228 -22.35 -11.13 31.19
CA PRO A 228 -22.40 -12.33 32.03
C PRO A 228 -22.39 -13.62 31.20
N GLY A 229 -21.51 -14.56 31.55
CA GLY A 229 -21.38 -15.86 30.87
C GLY A 229 -20.51 -15.85 29.61
N LEU A 230 -19.95 -14.70 29.21
CA LEU A 230 -18.94 -14.61 28.15
C LEU A 230 -17.60 -14.13 28.69
N PHE A 231 -16.53 -14.78 28.23
CA PHE A 231 -15.18 -14.32 28.48
C PHE A 231 -15.01 -12.96 27.79
N GLU A 232 -14.74 -11.95 28.60
CA GLU A 232 -14.70 -10.56 28.16
C GLU A 232 -13.54 -10.24 27.20
N GLY A 233 -12.52 -11.10 27.15
CA GLY A 233 -11.32 -10.89 26.35
C GLY A 233 -11.28 -11.65 25.01
N PHE A 234 -10.56 -11.11 24.04
CA PHE A 234 -10.15 -11.85 22.84
C PHE A 234 -8.64 -11.69 22.66
N ALA A 235 -7.83 -12.58 23.25
CA ALA A 235 -6.40 -12.35 23.36
C ALA A 235 -5.45 -13.54 23.35
N TRP A 236 -4.20 -13.28 22.96
CA TRP A 236 -3.12 -14.28 22.95
C TRP A 236 -3.41 -15.50 22.07
N ASN A 237 -4.24 -15.34 21.03
CA ASN A 237 -4.56 -16.40 20.10
C ASN A 237 -3.57 -16.45 18.93
N ASP A 238 -3.35 -17.64 18.40
CA ASP A 238 -2.64 -17.88 17.15
C ASP A 238 -3.66 -18.26 16.07
N ILE A 239 -3.86 -17.36 15.11
CA ILE A 239 -4.92 -17.42 14.12
C ILE A 239 -4.29 -17.69 12.75
N GLU A 240 -4.71 -18.75 12.08
CA GLU A 240 -4.34 -19.07 10.71
C GLU A 240 -5.57 -18.91 9.81
N LEU A 241 -5.51 -17.96 8.88
CA LEU A 241 -6.62 -17.69 7.97
C LEU A 241 -6.50 -18.59 6.73
N LYS A 242 -7.64 -19.16 6.33
CA LYS A 242 -7.82 -19.90 5.07
C LYS A 242 -8.38 -18.95 4.00
N SER A 243 -9.34 -19.42 3.20
CA SER A 243 -9.93 -18.62 2.11
C SER A 243 -11.03 -17.68 2.61
N LEU A 244 -10.97 -16.42 2.16
CA LEU A 244 -11.86 -15.31 2.53
C LEU A 244 -12.36 -14.59 1.26
N GLN A 245 -13.06 -15.35 0.41
CA GLN A 245 -13.49 -14.88 -0.90
C GLN A 245 -14.82 -14.15 -0.84
N SER A 246 -14.90 -13.02 -1.55
CA SER A 246 -16.14 -12.34 -1.92
C SER A 246 -17.04 -11.97 -0.72
N ASN A 247 -16.45 -11.69 0.45
CA ASN A 247 -17.18 -11.12 1.60
C ASN A 247 -17.28 -9.60 1.51
N LEU A 248 -18.31 -8.97 2.10
CA LEU A 248 -18.31 -7.51 2.28
C LEU A 248 -17.22 -7.10 3.27
N GLU A 249 -17.14 -7.81 4.40
CA GLU A 249 -16.17 -7.59 5.47
C GLU A 249 -15.51 -8.94 5.82
N SER A 250 -14.27 -9.19 5.40
CA SER A 250 -13.69 -10.55 5.47
C SER A 250 -13.29 -10.98 6.88
N PHE A 251 -12.57 -10.13 7.62
CA PHE A 251 -12.09 -10.41 8.97
C PHE A 251 -12.40 -9.22 9.88
N VAL A 252 -13.28 -9.41 10.85
CA VAL A 252 -13.79 -8.35 11.72
C VAL A 252 -13.29 -8.59 13.14
N ILE A 253 -12.67 -7.59 13.74
CA ILE A 253 -12.37 -7.53 15.17
C ILE A 253 -13.45 -6.67 15.80
N ARG A 254 -14.13 -7.14 16.85
CA ARG A 254 -15.26 -6.43 17.46
C ARG A 254 -15.09 -6.33 18.97
N ASN A 255 -15.30 -5.14 19.53
CA ASN A 255 -15.39 -4.94 20.98
C ASN A 255 -16.79 -4.45 21.37
N THR A 256 -17.46 -5.15 22.27
CA THR A 256 -18.78 -4.76 22.78
C THR A 256 -18.80 -4.82 24.30
N ASN A 257 -19.65 -4.00 24.91
CA ASN A 257 -19.93 -3.93 26.35
C ASN A 257 -18.71 -3.78 27.27
N ASP A 258 -17.64 -3.10 26.86
CA ASP A 258 -16.37 -3.00 27.62
C ASP A 258 -15.52 -4.30 27.58
N GLY A 259 -15.69 -5.12 26.54
CA GLY A 259 -14.78 -6.21 26.20
C GLY A 259 -13.44 -5.72 25.65
N TRP A 260 -12.42 -6.58 25.71
CA TRP A 260 -11.04 -6.25 25.34
C TRP A 260 -10.41 -7.24 24.35
N ALA A 261 -10.23 -6.83 23.09
CA ALA A 261 -9.46 -7.58 22.10
C ALA A 261 -7.98 -7.16 22.10
N ASN A 262 -7.06 -8.09 22.40
CA ASN A 262 -5.65 -7.76 22.60
C ASN A 262 -4.65 -8.86 22.17
N ALA A 263 -3.45 -8.51 21.72
CA ALA A 263 -2.29 -9.41 21.67
C ALA A 263 -2.49 -10.71 20.85
N ASN A 264 -3.06 -10.62 19.64
CA ASN A 264 -3.28 -11.77 18.77
C ASN A 264 -2.31 -11.79 17.59
N ARG A 265 -1.95 -13.00 17.16
CA ARG A 265 -1.19 -13.24 15.93
C ARG A 265 -2.12 -13.83 14.88
N VAL A 266 -2.06 -13.31 13.67
CA VAL A 266 -2.84 -13.75 12.51
C VAL A 266 -1.87 -14.05 11.37
N THR A 267 -2.01 -15.21 10.73
CA THR A 267 -1.11 -15.69 9.68
C THR A 267 -1.90 -16.21 8.48
N GLY A 268 -1.35 -16.08 7.27
CA GLY A 268 -1.99 -16.59 6.05
C GLY A 268 -3.22 -15.79 5.63
N GLY A 269 -4.20 -16.41 4.97
CA GLY A 269 -5.41 -15.73 4.53
C GLY A 269 -5.38 -15.30 3.07
N GLU A 270 -6.34 -15.81 2.30
CA GLU A 270 -6.56 -15.46 0.90
C GLU A 270 -7.83 -14.62 0.78
N PHE A 271 -7.64 -13.31 0.78
CA PHE A 271 -8.71 -12.33 0.67
C PHE A 271 -8.94 -12.03 -0.81
N GLY A 272 -10.03 -12.53 -1.39
CA GLY A 272 -10.25 -12.45 -2.83
C GLY A 272 -11.56 -11.78 -3.22
N SER A 273 -11.60 -11.17 -4.40
CA SER A 273 -12.83 -10.75 -5.07
C SER A 273 -12.82 -11.11 -6.55
N PHE A 274 -13.58 -12.14 -6.91
CA PHE A 274 -13.56 -12.66 -8.28
C PHE A 274 -14.84 -12.28 -9.04
N ARG A 275 -14.68 -11.97 -10.34
CA ARG A 275 -15.80 -11.65 -11.24
C ARG A 275 -16.84 -12.78 -11.25
N GLY A 276 -18.12 -12.42 -11.23
CA GLY A 276 -19.22 -13.39 -11.33
C GLY A 276 -19.51 -14.17 -10.04
N GLN A 277 -18.76 -13.91 -8.96
CA GLN A 277 -19.04 -14.45 -7.63
C GLN A 277 -19.86 -13.51 -6.73
N ILE A 278 -20.07 -12.27 -7.16
CA ILE A 278 -20.87 -11.25 -6.46
C ILE A 278 -22.10 -10.96 -7.31
N ASN A 279 -23.26 -10.76 -6.67
CA ASN A 279 -24.46 -10.36 -7.38
C ASN A 279 -24.39 -8.87 -7.78
N GLU A 280 -23.80 -8.61 -8.95
CA GLU A 280 -23.61 -7.26 -9.52
C GLU A 280 -24.94 -6.52 -9.82
N SER A 281 -26.09 -7.23 -9.83
CA SER A 281 -27.41 -6.62 -10.08
C SER A 281 -28.01 -5.90 -8.86
N GLN A 282 -27.46 -6.11 -7.67
CA GLN A 282 -27.82 -5.39 -6.46
C GLN A 282 -26.61 -4.52 -6.05
N PRO A 283 -26.56 -3.24 -6.45
CA PRO A 283 -25.44 -2.38 -6.10
C PRO A 283 -25.40 -2.18 -4.59
N ILE A 284 -24.22 -2.36 -4.02
CA ILE A 284 -24.00 -2.27 -2.58
C ILE A 284 -23.22 -0.99 -2.36
N ASN A 285 -23.89 0.03 -1.81
CA ASN A 285 -23.31 1.35 -1.55
C ASN A 285 -22.35 1.36 -0.34
N ARG A 286 -21.78 0.20 0.01
CA ARG A 286 -20.88 0.03 1.15
C ARG A 286 -19.53 -0.47 0.66
N LYS A 287 -18.49 0.11 1.24
CA LYS A 287 -17.10 -0.26 0.99
C LYS A 287 -16.84 -1.67 1.51
N ARG A 288 -16.08 -2.45 0.74
CA ARG A 288 -15.60 -3.76 1.17
C ARG A 288 -14.34 -3.62 2.00
N ALA A 289 -14.19 -4.40 3.06
CA ALA A 289 -13.05 -4.40 3.95
C ALA A 289 -12.48 -5.80 4.11
N PHE A 290 -11.16 -5.94 4.05
CA PHE A 290 -10.51 -7.21 4.35
C PHE A 290 -10.31 -7.41 5.83
N ILE A 291 -9.90 -6.35 6.51
CA ILE A 291 -9.82 -6.32 7.97
C ILE A 291 -10.61 -5.10 8.44
N LYS A 292 -11.50 -5.31 9.41
CA LYS A 292 -12.33 -4.26 9.99
C LYS A 292 -12.28 -4.32 11.51
N PHE A 293 -12.28 -3.16 12.15
CA PHE A 293 -12.54 -3.05 13.58
C PHE A 293 -13.91 -2.41 13.84
N GLU A 294 -14.67 -2.99 14.76
CA GLU A 294 -15.98 -2.53 15.20
C GLU A 294 -15.99 -2.36 16.72
N LYS A 295 -16.72 -1.35 17.21
CA LYS A 295 -17.06 -1.28 18.63
C LYS A 295 -18.37 -0.56 18.91
N ASP A 296 -18.86 -0.72 20.13
CA ASP A 296 -19.94 0.09 20.68
C ASP A 296 -19.44 1.36 21.41
N GLY A 297 -20.36 2.14 21.98
CA GLY A 297 -20.03 3.38 22.69
C GLY A 297 -19.30 3.17 24.02
N LEU A 298 -19.44 1.99 24.63
CA LEU A 298 -18.90 1.66 25.96
C LEU A 298 -17.46 1.15 25.87
N SER A 299 -17.16 0.40 24.80
CA SER A 299 -15.90 -0.30 24.69
C SER A 299 -14.75 0.65 24.34
N SER A 300 -13.57 0.28 24.83
CA SER A 300 -12.32 0.90 24.44
C SER A 300 -11.79 0.31 23.12
N GLY A 301 -10.58 0.73 22.74
CA GLY A 301 -9.92 0.27 21.54
C GLY A 301 -9.42 -1.19 21.59
N CYS A 302 -8.85 -1.68 20.50
CA CYS A 302 -8.07 -2.92 20.51
C CYS A 302 -6.56 -2.66 20.61
N ASN A 303 -5.77 -3.68 20.95
CA ASN A 303 -4.31 -3.55 21.00
C ASN A 303 -3.60 -4.80 20.43
N SER A 304 -2.40 -4.61 19.86
CA SER A 304 -1.40 -5.63 19.56
C SER A 304 -1.89 -6.76 18.66
N TRP A 305 -2.24 -6.44 17.42
CA TRP A 305 -2.60 -7.43 16.39
C TRP A 305 -1.51 -7.55 15.33
N LEU A 306 -0.87 -8.71 15.24
CA LEU A 306 0.20 -8.97 14.27
C LEU A 306 -0.33 -9.86 13.14
N PHE A 307 -0.50 -9.29 11.95
CA PHE A 307 -0.84 -10.02 10.73
C PHE A 307 0.42 -10.34 9.93
N LEU A 308 0.60 -11.61 9.55
CA LEU A 308 1.76 -12.10 8.82
C LEU A 308 1.32 -12.78 7.52
N ASN A 309 1.99 -12.49 6.40
CA ASN A 309 1.83 -13.23 5.14
C ASN A 309 0.38 -13.30 4.61
N GLN A 310 -0.35 -12.18 4.68
CA GLN A 310 -1.71 -12.06 4.18
C GLN A 310 -1.70 -11.87 2.66
N SER A 311 -2.57 -12.57 1.92
CA SER A 311 -2.72 -12.40 0.47
C SER A 311 -4.01 -11.68 0.13
N PHE A 312 -3.93 -10.51 -0.49
CA PHE A 312 -5.06 -9.70 -0.87
C PHE A 312 -5.17 -9.60 -2.39
N GLU A 313 -6.30 -10.00 -2.94
CA GLU A 313 -6.63 -9.95 -4.37
C GLU A 313 -7.94 -9.17 -4.55
N GLY A 314 -7.83 -8.01 -5.20
CA GLY A 314 -8.95 -7.08 -5.36
C GLY A 314 -9.32 -6.85 -6.82
N LYS A 315 -10.62 -6.62 -7.07
CA LYS A 315 -11.18 -6.22 -8.36
C LYS A 315 -11.98 -4.93 -8.45
N LEU A 316 -11.50 -3.98 -9.27
CA LEU A 316 -12.31 -2.83 -9.71
C LEU A 316 -13.51 -3.32 -10.55
N LEU A 317 -14.70 -3.31 -9.95
CA LEU A 317 -15.96 -3.63 -10.65
C LEU A 317 -16.57 -2.32 -11.17
N GLY A 318 -16.21 -1.95 -12.39
CA GLY A 318 -16.89 -0.87 -13.11
C GLY A 318 -18.25 -1.32 -13.61
N ILE A 319 -19.34 -0.63 -13.23
CA ILE A 319 -20.69 -0.92 -13.74
C ILE A 319 -21.33 0.29 -14.47
N ASN A 320 -20.57 1.38 -14.66
CA ASN A 320 -21.02 2.70 -15.15
C ASN A 320 -21.78 3.52 -14.09
N GLU A 321 -21.01 4.27 -13.28
CA GLU A 321 -21.45 5.47 -12.53
C GLU A 321 -22.31 5.32 -11.25
N ASN A 322 -21.86 4.55 -10.24
CA ASN A 322 -21.89 4.92 -8.79
C ASN A 322 -21.33 3.80 -7.88
N GLU A 323 -19.99 3.74 -7.88
CA GLU A 323 -18.99 3.23 -6.92
C GLU A 323 -19.16 1.87 -6.21
N LEU A 324 -18.74 0.81 -6.91
CA LEU A 324 -17.99 -0.31 -6.30
C LEU A 324 -16.48 -0.04 -6.47
N VAL A 325 -15.91 0.78 -5.60
CA VAL A 325 -14.45 0.95 -5.51
C VAL A 325 -13.92 -0.15 -4.60
N GLU A 326 -13.61 -1.31 -5.18
CA GLU A 326 -12.78 -2.28 -4.48
C GLU A 326 -11.40 -1.68 -4.27
N THR A 327 -11.23 -1.15 -3.09
CA THR A 327 -9.94 -0.80 -2.54
C THR A 327 -9.68 -1.84 -1.47
N LEU A 328 -8.47 -2.37 -1.42
CA LEU A 328 -8.09 -3.46 -0.52
C LEU A 328 -8.12 -2.94 0.93
N CYS A 329 -9.29 -2.77 1.56
CA CYS A 329 -9.42 -1.85 2.69
C CYS A 329 -9.09 -2.48 4.05
N PHE A 330 -8.30 -1.75 4.82
CA PHE A 330 -8.24 -1.87 6.28
C PHE A 330 -9.13 -0.77 6.88
N ASP A 331 -10.19 -1.15 7.59
CA ASP A 331 -11.16 -0.23 8.19
C ASP A 331 -11.06 -0.25 9.71
N PHE A 332 -10.34 0.71 10.26
CA PHE A 332 -10.22 0.95 11.71
C PHE A 332 -10.93 2.24 12.12
N SER A 333 -11.89 2.71 11.31
CA SER A 333 -12.54 4.01 11.51
C SER A 333 -13.44 4.08 12.74
N ALA A 334 -13.92 2.93 13.24
CA ALA A 334 -14.86 2.88 14.35
C ALA A 334 -14.23 3.23 15.72
N ALA A 335 -12.91 3.03 15.90
CA ALA A 335 -12.24 3.24 17.18
C ALA A 335 -10.71 3.09 17.14
N PRO A 336 -9.99 3.52 18.21
CA PRO A 336 -8.58 3.28 18.33
C PRO A 336 -8.21 1.80 18.30
N CYS A 337 -7.25 1.42 17.48
CA CYS A 337 -6.52 0.18 17.67
C CYS A 337 -5.03 0.48 17.67
N TYR A 338 -4.33 0.05 18.72
CA TYR A 338 -2.90 0.30 18.91
C TYR A 338 -2.11 -0.96 18.55
N GLY A 339 -0.90 -0.82 17.99
CA GLY A 339 -0.04 -1.98 17.73
C GLY A 339 -0.60 -2.97 16.70
N ILE A 340 -1.42 -2.52 15.73
CA ILE A 340 -1.68 -3.32 14.53
C ILE A 340 -0.41 -3.28 13.67
N SER A 341 0.12 -4.45 13.32
CA SER A 341 1.25 -4.59 12.41
C SER A 341 0.91 -5.61 11.35
N ILE A 342 0.99 -5.20 10.08
CA ILE A 342 0.91 -6.13 8.95
C ILE A 342 2.32 -6.28 8.40
N VAL A 343 2.80 -7.51 8.40
CA VAL A 343 4.16 -7.88 8.00
C VAL A 343 4.03 -8.86 6.86
N GLU A 344 4.80 -8.63 5.80
CA GLU A 344 4.86 -9.52 4.65
C GLU A 344 3.57 -9.69 3.81
N PRO A 345 2.71 -8.66 3.61
CA PRO A 345 1.52 -8.83 2.79
C PRO A 345 1.83 -8.97 1.29
N ARG A 346 1.12 -9.89 0.62
CA ARG A 346 1.05 -10.04 -0.84
C ARG A 346 -0.22 -9.35 -1.35
N ILE A 347 -0.11 -8.46 -2.34
CA ILE A 347 -1.26 -7.72 -2.85
C ILE A 347 -1.33 -7.74 -4.39
N GLU A 348 -2.45 -8.18 -4.95
CA GLU A 348 -2.68 -8.44 -6.38
C GLU A 348 -3.92 -7.66 -6.90
N ASN A 349 -3.78 -7.02 -8.07
CA ASN A 349 -4.85 -6.29 -8.76
C ASN A 349 -5.32 -7.05 -10.02
N VAL A 350 -6.56 -6.78 -10.47
CA VAL A 350 -7.43 -7.45 -11.49
C VAL A 350 -6.81 -7.97 -12.77
N ASN A 351 -5.64 -7.53 -13.17
CA ASN A 351 -5.04 -7.93 -14.43
C ASN A 351 -3.79 -8.79 -14.21
N ASP A 352 -3.70 -9.50 -13.08
CA ASP A 352 -2.49 -10.18 -12.59
C ASP A 352 -1.29 -9.24 -12.38
N ASN A 353 -1.54 -7.93 -12.30
CA ASN A 353 -0.52 -6.94 -12.01
C ASN A 353 -0.41 -6.77 -10.49
N ARG A 354 0.70 -7.25 -9.90
CA ARG A 354 1.04 -7.00 -8.50
C ARG A 354 1.28 -5.51 -8.30
N ALA A 355 0.51 -4.89 -7.42
CA ALA A 355 0.61 -3.47 -7.15
C ALA A 355 1.61 -3.16 -6.00
N GLY A 356 2.06 -4.18 -5.26
CA GLY A 356 3.19 -4.12 -4.33
C GLY A 356 3.51 -5.48 -3.70
N ILE A 357 4.78 -5.73 -3.36
CA ILE A 357 5.24 -6.89 -2.56
C ILE A 357 6.02 -6.31 -1.38
N PHE A 358 5.55 -6.53 -0.15
CA PHE A 358 6.24 -6.09 1.06
C PHE A 358 6.91 -7.30 1.69
N HIS A 359 8.23 -7.29 1.92
CA HIS A 359 8.89 -8.36 2.68
C HIS A 359 10.10 -7.93 3.51
N THR A 360 10.26 -8.65 4.63
CA THR A 360 11.33 -8.60 5.66
C THR A 360 11.74 -7.19 6.13
N GLY A 361 11.13 -6.75 7.24
CA GLY A 361 11.51 -5.52 7.95
C GLY A 361 10.57 -4.32 7.75
N SER A 362 9.56 -4.43 6.87
CA SER A 362 8.50 -3.43 6.71
C SER A 362 7.37 -3.68 7.72
N GLN A 363 7.10 -2.70 8.59
CA GLN A 363 6.02 -2.74 9.58
C GLN A 363 5.02 -1.62 9.26
N PHE A 364 3.78 -1.99 8.95
CA PHE A 364 2.69 -1.03 8.82
C PHE A 364 2.02 -0.81 10.17
N GLU A 365 2.33 0.30 10.83
CA GLU A 365 1.60 0.76 12.00
C GLU A 365 0.41 1.60 11.56
N PHE A 366 -0.79 1.07 11.76
CA PHE A 366 -2.03 1.81 11.50
C PHE A 366 -2.42 2.62 12.73
N LYS A 367 -2.87 3.86 12.52
CA LYS A 367 -3.44 4.65 13.62
C LYS A 367 -4.94 4.36 13.71
N SER A 368 -5.39 4.12 14.93
CA SER A 368 -6.70 4.49 15.46
C SER A 368 -7.57 5.43 14.58
N ASN A 369 -8.81 5.04 14.25
CA ASN A 369 -9.81 5.85 13.51
C ASN A 369 -9.48 6.11 12.01
N GLN A 370 -8.75 5.20 11.35
CA GLN A 370 -8.38 5.35 9.92
C GLN A 370 -9.13 4.37 9.01
N TYR A 371 -9.58 4.87 7.86
CA TYR A 371 -9.99 4.08 6.70
C TYR A 371 -8.89 4.14 5.64
N THR A 372 -8.35 2.99 5.22
CA THR A 372 -7.25 2.94 4.24
C THR A 372 -7.71 2.25 2.96
N SER A 373 -7.91 3.03 1.90
CA SER A 373 -8.23 2.55 0.55
C SER A 373 -6.94 2.29 -0.22
N VAL A 374 -6.78 1.11 -0.81
CA VAL A 374 -5.55 0.70 -1.47
C VAL A 374 -5.64 0.87 -2.99
N THR A 375 -5.39 2.10 -3.42
CA THR A 375 -4.86 2.49 -4.72
C THR A 375 -3.84 3.58 -4.38
N ASP A 376 -2.56 3.37 -4.73
CA ASP A 376 -1.36 3.86 -4.01
C ASP A 376 -0.93 2.93 -2.85
N PHE A 377 0.33 2.47 -2.85
CA PHE A 377 0.96 1.77 -1.73
C PHE A 377 2.02 2.62 -1.08
N THR A 378 1.81 3.10 0.11
CA THR A 378 2.84 3.87 0.80
C THR A 378 3.68 2.90 1.64
N ASP A 379 4.97 3.15 1.90
CA ASP A 379 5.65 2.50 3.03
C ASP A 379 5.29 3.24 4.33
N GLN A 380 5.95 2.94 5.44
CA GLN A 380 5.71 3.60 6.72
C GLN A 380 6.05 5.11 6.78
N ASN A 381 6.74 5.69 5.79
CA ASN A 381 7.31 7.05 5.89
C ASN A 381 6.55 8.11 5.09
N ASN A 382 5.28 7.86 4.72
CA ASN A 382 4.56 8.71 3.76
C ASN A 382 5.28 8.85 2.40
N ILE A 383 6.24 7.96 2.10
CA ILE A 383 6.65 7.74 0.73
C ILE A 383 5.46 7.03 0.09
N ARG A 384 4.62 7.81 -0.60
CA ARG A 384 3.69 7.25 -1.57
C ARG A 384 4.53 6.41 -2.53
N TYR A 385 4.50 5.09 -2.41
CA TYR A 385 4.77 4.25 -3.55
C TYR A 385 3.46 4.28 -4.29
N ILE A 386 3.57 4.60 -5.55
CA ILE A 386 2.41 4.47 -6.39
C ILE A 386 2.34 2.98 -6.64
N GLY A 387 1.25 2.35 -6.21
CA GLY A 387 0.73 1.24 -6.99
C GLY A 387 0.25 1.89 -8.29
N GLU A 388 1.16 1.99 -9.27
CA GLU A 388 1.12 2.84 -10.48
C GLU A 388 -0.31 3.19 -10.94
N ASN A 389 -0.70 4.47 -11.04
CA ASN A 389 -0.34 5.39 -12.13
C ASN A 389 -0.76 6.83 -11.74
N PRO A 390 0.17 7.73 -11.35
CA PRO A 390 -0.17 9.15 -11.29
C PRO A 390 -0.28 9.69 -12.72
N ILE A 391 -0.99 10.78 -12.92
CA ILE A 391 -0.88 11.51 -14.18
C ILE A 391 0.44 12.28 -14.12
N VAL A 392 1.35 12.02 -15.05
CA VAL A 392 2.59 12.77 -15.21
C VAL A 392 2.28 14.03 -16.03
N LEU A 393 2.47 15.21 -15.44
CA LEU A 393 2.32 16.48 -16.15
C LEU A 393 3.62 16.92 -16.83
N LEU A 394 4.76 16.53 -16.25
CA LEU A 394 6.10 16.89 -16.70
C LEU A 394 7.12 15.87 -16.21
N ASP A 395 8.06 15.45 -17.06
CA ASP A 395 9.21 14.63 -16.67
C ASP A 395 10.39 14.95 -17.59
N GLU A 396 11.21 15.92 -17.19
CA GLU A 396 12.30 16.45 -18.00
C GLU A 396 13.65 16.14 -17.34
N ASN A 397 14.53 15.49 -18.12
CA ASN A 397 15.95 15.35 -17.77
C ASN A 397 16.67 16.61 -18.22
N LEU A 398 17.18 17.38 -17.27
CA LEU A 398 17.82 18.65 -17.56
C LEU A 398 19.31 18.49 -17.83
N ASN A 399 19.86 17.26 -17.87
CA ASN A 399 21.29 17.01 -18.03
C ASN A 399 21.81 17.20 -19.45
N ASP A 400 21.02 16.82 -20.44
CA ASP A 400 21.46 16.74 -21.83
C ASP A 400 21.06 17.97 -22.65
N ASP A 401 20.16 18.79 -22.12
CA ASP A 401 19.56 19.92 -22.83
C ASP A 401 20.15 21.28 -22.39
N PHE A 402 21.32 21.30 -21.75
CA PHE A 402 21.94 22.54 -21.25
C PHE A 402 23.38 22.85 -21.70
N LYS A 403 23.67 24.15 -21.86
CA LYS A 403 25.02 24.69 -22.16
C LYS A 403 25.54 25.56 -21.06
N ILE A 404 26.82 25.36 -20.66
CA ILE A 404 27.51 26.20 -19.67
C ILE A 404 28.54 27.10 -20.36
N ASN A 405 28.55 28.40 -20.06
CA ASN A 405 29.65 29.31 -20.40
C ASN A 405 30.42 29.76 -19.13
N ARG A 406 31.76 29.82 -19.21
CA ARG A 406 32.66 30.42 -18.20
C ARG A 406 33.05 31.84 -18.64
N MET A 407 32.40 32.86 -18.06
CA MET A 407 32.85 34.24 -18.24
C MET A 407 34.00 34.62 -17.28
N ILE A 408 34.72 35.70 -17.60
CA ILE A 408 35.94 36.23 -16.91
C ILE A 408 35.75 36.37 -15.39
N ASN A 409 34.51 36.58 -14.94
CA ASN A 409 34.17 36.88 -13.55
C ASN A 409 33.69 35.65 -12.74
N ASN A 410 34.03 34.42 -13.13
CA ASN A 410 33.61 33.15 -12.49
C ASN A 410 32.08 32.87 -12.48
N TYR A 411 31.24 33.72 -13.09
CA TYR A 411 29.83 33.42 -13.27
C TYR A 411 29.67 32.36 -14.37
N ARG A 412 29.12 31.20 -13.98
CA ARG A 412 28.69 30.15 -14.91
C ARG A 412 27.31 30.52 -15.43
N HIS A 413 27.15 30.67 -16.74
CA HIS A 413 25.85 30.86 -17.35
C HIS A 413 25.37 29.53 -17.90
N THR A 414 24.13 29.17 -17.59
CA THR A 414 23.54 27.92 -18.07
C THR A 414 22.26 28.18 -18.85
N TYR A 415 22.18 27.59 -20.04
CA TYR A 415 21.07 27.72 -20.99
C TYR A 415 20.44 26.35 -21.17
N VAL A 416 19.13 26.19 -20.94
CA VAL A 416 18.42 24.92 -21.13
C VAL A 416 17.44 25.06 -22.28
N LYS A 417 17.38 24.09 -23.20
CA LYS A 417 16.37 24.05 -24.25
C LYS A 417 14.98 23.81 -23.66
N LYS A 418 13.94 24.33 -24.34
CA LYS A 418 12.52 24.00 -24.07
C LYS A 418 11.95 24.40 -22.69
N LEU A 419 12.68 25.16 -21.88
CA LEU A 419 12.16 25.71 -20.62
C LEU A 419 11.89 27.22 -20.72
N GLU A 420 10.90 27.69 -19.96
CA GLU A 420 10.62 29.11 -19.85
C GLU A 420 11.69 29.76 -18.95
N PRO A 421 12.35 30.83 -19.40
CA PRO A 421 13.35 31.48 -18.56
C PRO A 421 12.63 32.19 -17.38
N TYR A 422 13.29 32.43 -16.25
CA TYR A 422 12.68 33.15 -15.11
C TYR A 422 13.37 34.49 -14.86
N ASN A 423 12.59 35.56 -14.63
CA ASN A 423 13.10 36.90 -14.31
C ASN A 423 12.75 37.28 -12.87
N ASP A 424 13.75 37.38 -12.00
CA ASP A 424 13.59 37.82 -10.61
C ASP A 424 13.11 39.29 -10.49
N ARG A 425 13.08 40.09 -11.58
CA ARG A 425 12.55 41.47 -11.58
C ARG A 425 11.14 41.61 -12.13
N THR A 426 10.74 40.80 -13.12
CA THR A 426 9.45 40.96 -13.82
C THR A 426 8.57 39.73 -13.77
N GLY A 427 9.04 38.62 -13.20
CA GLY A 427 8.30 37.36 -13.13
C GLY A 427 8.26 36.56 -14.42
N LEU A 428 8.35 37.20 -15.60
CA LEU A 428 8.76 36.72 -16.94
C LEU A 428 8.90 37.97 -17.89
N PHE A 429 9.86 37.98 -18.84
CA PHE A 429 10.79 39.10 -19.26
C PHE A 429 10.26 40.36 -20.00
N PRO A 430 11.02 41.50 -19.98
CA PRO A 430 12.15 41.79 -20.92
C PRO A 430 13.57 41.92 -20.27
N ASP A 431 14.64 41.74 -21.07
CA ASP A 431 16.09 41.74 -20.75
C ASP A 431 16.61 40.66 -19.78
N ALA A 432 16.55 39.40 -20.25
CA ALA A 432 16.96 38.20 -19.53
C ALA A 432 18.49 38.05 -19.34
N TYR A 433 19.07 38.77 -18.38
CA TYR A 433 20.42 38.46 -17.86
C TYR A 433 20.33 37.86 -16.46
N TYR A 434 20.17 36.53 -16.34
CA TYR A 434 20.40 35.82 -15.07
C TYR A 434 20.98 34.42 -15.29
N ALA A 435 21.97 34.09 -14.48
CA ALA A 435 22.68 32.83 -14.51
C ALA A 435 21.88 31.71 -13.82
N ASN A 436 21.48 30.69 -14.60
CA ASN A 436 21.13 29.34 -14.11
C ASN A 436 19.75 29.15 -13.44
N ARG A 437 18.63 29.72 -13.91
CA ARG A 437 17.29 29.35 -13.39
C ARG A 437 16.25 29.26 -14.50
N PHE A 438 15.42 28.21 -14.46
CA PHE A 438 14.35 27.96 -15.42
C PHE A 438 13.07 27.60 -14.69
N CYS A 439 11.94 27.98 -15.26
CA CYS A 439 10.63 27.79 -14.66
C CYS A 439 9.72 26.94 -15.56
N GLN A 440 8.87 26.13 -14.94
CA GLN A 440 7.74 25.47 -15.58
C GLN A 440 6.47 25.86 -14.85
N ILE A 441 5.50 26.39 -15.61
CA ILE A 441 4.28 26.96 -15.04
C ILE A 441 3.14 25.96 -15.13
N PHE A 442 2.40 25.85 -14.03
CA PHE A 442 1.18 25.08 -13.94
C PHE A 442 0.04 26.00 -13.50
N LYS A 443 -1.08 25.93 -14.23
CA LYS A 443 -2.31 26.62 -13.86
C LYS A 443 -3.02 25.82 -12.79
N ILE A 444 -3.45 26.53 -11.75
CA ILE A 444 -4.20 25.98 -10.64
C ILE A 444 -5.68 26.25 -10.93
N ASN A 445 -6.41 25.21 -11.32
CA ASN A 445 -7.86 25.27 -11.47
C ASN A 445 -8.56 24.95 -10.13
N SER A 446 -7.88 24.27 -9.20
CA SER A 446 -8.37 24.04 -7.83
C SER A 446 -7.22 24.05 -6.81
N HIS A 447 -7.27 24.99 -5.87
CA HIS A 447 -6.23 25.23 -4.86
C HIS A 447 -6.04 24.06 -3.87
N ASN A 448 -7.08 23.25 -3.67
CA ASN A 448 -7.05 22.07 -2.80
C ASN A 448 -6.41 20.84 -3.46
N THR A 449 -6.00 20.95 -4.71
CA THR A 449 -5.36 19.84 -5.44
C THR A 449 -3.92 19.69 -5.01
N ARG A 450 -3.50 18.45 -4.74
CA ARG A 450 -2.10 18.15 -4.44
C ARG A 450 -1.29 18.05 -5.72
N LEU A 451 -0.20 18.82 -5.79
CA LEU A 451 0.82 18.68 -6.80
C LEU A 451 2.02 17.98 -6.19
N TRP A 452 2.44 16.85 -6.76
CA TRP A 452 3.67 16.18 -6.38
C TRP A 452 4.79 16.65 -7.29
N VAL A 453 5.89 17.05 -6.68
CA VAL A 453 7.05 17.47 -7.43
C VAL A 453 8.28 16.77 -6.91
N LYS A 454 9.05 16.24 -7.86
CA LYS A 454 10.34 15.62 -7.65
C LYS A 454 11.40 16.49 -8.31
N TRP A 455 12.36 16.92 -7.51
CA TRP A 455 13.46 17.78 -7.92
C TRP A 455 14.83 17.24 -7.54
N TYR A 456 15.87 17.84 -8.10
CA TYR A 456 17.26 17.57 -7.75
C TYR A 456 18.03 18.87 -7.48
N ARG A 457 18.30 19.17 -6.19
CA ARG A 457 19.03 20.33 -5.65
C ARG A 457 18.44 21.71 -6.02
N LYS A 458 18.49 22.67 -5.08
CA LYS A 458 18.21 24.11 -5.31
C LYS A 458 16.98 24.40 -6.18
N SER A 459 15.85 23.88 -5.73
CA SER A 459 14.56 24.13 -6.37
C SER A 459 13.89 25.30 -5.69
N GLU A 460 13.09 26.03 -6.46
CA GLU A 460 12.34 27.17 -5.95
C GLU A 460 10.90 27.11 -6.45
N ILE A 461 10.01 27.71 -5.69
CA ILE A 461 8.60 27.83 -6.03
C ILE A 461 8.29 29.31 -6.09
N VAL A 462 7.63 29.72 -7.17
CA VAL A 462 7.07 31.06 -7.33
C VAL A 462 5.57 30.93 -7.54
N LEU A 463 4.80 31.83 -6.93
CA LEU A 463 3.35 31.89 -7.10
C LEU A 463 2.96 33.13 -7.90
N PHE A 464 1.96 32.97 -8.76
CA PHE A 464 1.38 34.08 -9.53
C PHE A 464 -0.11 34.17 -9.27
N ASP A 465 -0.62 35.40 -9.28
CA ASP A 465 -2.05 35.68 -9.18
C ASP A 465 -2.78 35.49 -10.53
N GLU A 466 -4.07 35.85 -10.56
CA GLU A 466 -4.91 35.75 -11.76
C GLU A 466 -4.45 36.64 -12.93
N ASN A 467 -3.77 37.75 -12.64
CA ASN A 467 -3.22 38.68 -13.62
C ASN A 467 -1.84 38.24 -14.10
N LYS A 468 -1.33 37.13 -13.56
CA LYS A 468 0.03 36.60 -13.76
C LYS A 468 1.11 37.47 -13.12
N ASP A 469 0.73 38.31 -12.16
CA ASP A 469 1.68 39.06 -11.33
C ASP A 469 2.24 38.16 -10.23
N ILE A 470 3.51 38.33 -9.86
CA ILE A 470 4.12 37.53 -8.79
C ILE A 470 3.50 37.93 -7.45
N ILE A 471 3.14 36.91 -6.65
CA ILE A 471 2.72 37.10 -5.27
C ILE A 471 3.97 37.29 -4.40
N ASN A 472 4.27 38.54 -4.06
CA ASN A 472 5.44 38.93 -3.26
C ASN A 472 5.13 39.16 -1.76
N ASP A 473 3.88 39.00 -1.35
CA ASP A 473 3.45 39.20 0.04
C ASP A 473 4.05 38.12 0.95
N LEU A 474 4.89 38.54 1.91
CA LEU A 474 5.60 37.65 2.83
C LEU A 474 4.64 36.80 3.68
N THR A 475 3.50 37.37 4.08
CA THR A 475 2.49 36.66 4.86
C THR A 475 1.89 35.54 4.04
N LYS A 476 1.52 35.81 2.79
CA LYS A 476 0.94 34.81 1.88
C LYS A 476 1.94 33.71 1.50
N LEU A 477 3.19 34.06 1.26
CA LEU A 477 4.23 33.08 0.98
C LEU A 477 4.55 32.19 2.19
N THR A 478 4.49 32.75 3.40
CA THR A 478 4.63 31.96 4.64
C THR A 478 3.43 31.02 4.82
N GLN A 479 2.22 31.48 4.50
CA GLN A 479 1.04 30.62 4.44
C GLN A 479 1.23 29.49 3.43
N GLN A 480 1.78 29.76 2.25
CA GLN A 480 2.08 28.72 1.27
C GLN A 480 3.08 27.66 1.80
N ILE A 481 4.14 28.06 2.50
CA ILE A 481 5.10 27.12 3.10
C ILE A 481 4.41 26.16 4.07
N SER A 482 3.42 26.65 4.82
CA SER A 482 2.65 25.81 5.76
C SER A 482 1.80 24.73 5.08
N LEU A 483 1.60 24.81 3.76
CA LEU A 483 0.82 23.84 2.96
C LEU A 483 1.68 22.70 2.36
N PHE A 484 2.97 22.63 2.67
CA PHE A 484 3.86 21.57 2.19
C PHE A 484 3.83 20.36 3.13
N ASP A 485 3.66 19.15 2.60
CA ASP A 485 3.45 17.96 3.44
C ASP A 485 4.74 17.49 4.14
N TYR A 486 5.89 17.65 3.49
CA TYR A 486 7.17 17.16 4.00
C TYR A 486 8.10 18.32 4.40
N ARG A 487 8.48 18.36 5.68
CA ARG A 487 9.46 19.29 6.28
C ARG A 487 9.26 20.77 5.89
N PRO A 488 8.14 21.41 6.26
CA PRO A 488 7.94 22.85 6.01
C PRO A 488 9.08 23.74 6.51
N GLN A 489 9.74 23.34 7.60
CA GLN A 489 10.91 24.03 8.16
C GLN A 489 12.14 24.04 7.24
N ASP A 490 12.19 23.16 6.24
CA ASP A 490 13.25 23.17 5.24
C ASP A 490 13.01 24.27 4.21
N TYR A 491 11.83 24.89 4.15
CA TYR A 491 11.51 25.94 3.19
C TYR A 491 11.66 27.33 3.83
N TYR A 492 12.22 28.27 3.07
CA TYR A 492 12.40 29.64 3.53
C TYR A 492 12.23 30.65 2.41
N ILE A 493 11.91 31.88 2.80
CA ILE A 493 11.81 33.03 1.91
C ILE A 493 13.07 33.87 2.17
N PRO A 494 13.91 34.15 1.16
CA PRO A 494 15.15 34.90 1.37
C PRO A 494 14.83 36.33 1.80
N ASP A 495 15.11 36.66 3.06
CA ASP A 495 15.06 38.04 3.55
C ASP A 495 16.48 38.64 3.51
N ASN A 496 16.63 39.71 2.72
CA ASN A 496 17.75 40.65 2.65
C ASN A 496 18.82 40.41 1.57
N GLY A 497 18.60 41.05 0.42
CA GLY A 497 19.64 41.55 -0.47
C GLY A 497 19.10 42.74 -1.28
N PRO A 498 19.82 43.86 -1.44
CA PRO A 498 19.32 45.10 -2.08
C PRO A 498 19.01 44.99 -3.59
N ALA A 499 18.84 43.78 -4.14
CA ALA A 499 18.70 43.51 -5.58
C ALA A 499 17.59 42.52 -5.97
N LEU A 500 16.88 41.88 -5.03
CA LEU A 500 15.79 40.94 -5.33
C LEU A 500 14.44 41.60 -5.04
N THR A 501 13.81 42.15 -6.06
CA THR A 501 12.48 42.78 -5.97
C THR A 501 11.34 41.76 -5.87
N ASN A 502 11.58 40.48 -6.19
CA ASN A 502 10.57 39.42 -6.11
C ASN A 502 10.98 38.31 -5.12
N LYS A 503 10.00 37.80 -4.37
CA LYS A 503 10.19 36.77 -3.34
C LYS A 503 9.82 35.39 -3.89
N THR A 504 10.76 34.45 -3.87
CA THR A 504 10.53 33.02 -4.15
C THR A 504 10.63 32.19 -2.87
N ILE A 505 9.99 31.02 -2.85
CA ILE A 505 10.09 30.04 -1.77
C ILE A 505 11.22 29.07 -2.14
N LEU A 506 12.30 29.04 -1.36
CA LEU A 506 13.45 28.18 -1.59
C LEU A 506 13.39 26.94 -0.69
N ILE A 507 13.85 25.82 -1.22
CA ILE A 507 14.12 24.61 -0.43
C ILE A 507 15.52 24.72 0.22
N GLY A 508 15.62 24.31 1.48
CA GLY A 508 16.75 24.46 2.40
C GLY A 508 18.07 23.83 1.97
N ASN A 509 19.10 23.99 2.81
CA ASN A 509 20.52 23.82 2.50
C ASN A 509 20.88 22.65 1.57
N GLU A 510 21.84 22.94 0.68
CA GLU A 510 22.33 22.10 -0.42
C GLU A 510 22.52 20.60 -0.06
N SER A 511 21.50 19.76 -0.24
CA SER A 511 21.71 18.31 -0.29
C SER A 511 22.05 17.87 -1.73
N ASN A 512 22.74 16.73 -1.87
CA ASN A 512 23.01 16.06 -3.15
C ASN A 512 21.96 14.98 -3.46
N SER A 513 20.69 15.16 -3.07
CA SER A 513 19.66 14.13 -3.19
C SER A 513 18.40 14.62 -3.92
N ASP A 514 17.62 13.66 -4.41
CA ASP A 514 16.25 13.91 -4.86
C ASP A 514 15.39 14.38 -3.67
N PHE A 515 14.58 15.40 -3.90
CA PHE A 515 13.51 15.81 -2.98
C PHE A 515 12.17 15.54 -3.63
N VAL A 516 11.27 14.88 -2.90
CA VAL A 516 9.88 14.72 -3.29
C VAL A 516 9.03 15.43 -2.26
N ASN A 517 8.18 16.35 -2.70
CA ASN A 517 7.17 16.94 -1.84
C ASN A 517 5.82 16.98 -2.54
N SER A 518 4.77 17.07 -1.74
CA SER A 518 3.43 17.41 -2.19
C SER A 518 2.91 18.65 -1.49
N MET A 519 2.11 19.42 -2.23
CA MET A 519 1.60 20.70 -1.77
C MET A 519 0.24 21.01 -2.38
N THR A 520 -0.57 21.70 -1.60
CA THR A 520 -1.73 22.48 -2.08
C THR A 520 -1.35 23.95 -2.19
N PHE A 521 -2.27 24.80 -2.64
CA PHE A 521 -1.98 26.20 -2.94
C PHE A 521 -2.82 27.16 -2.12
N ILE A 522 -2.29 28.35 -1.83
CA ILE A 522 -3.09 29.48 -1.31
C ILE A 522 -4.14 29.92 -2.36
N GLU A 523 -5.23 30.54 -1.89
CA GLU A 523 -6.35 30.92 -2.76
C GLU A 523 -5.98 31.96 -3.82
N GLU A 524 -5.03 32.84 -3.50
CA GLU A 524 -4.60 33.88 -4.43
C GLU A 524 -3.67 33.36 -5.53
N ALA A 525 -3.10 32.16 -5.36
CA ALA A 525 -2.20 31.57 -6.35
C ALA A 525 -2.97 30.93 -7.50
N LYS A 526 -3.09 31.64 -8.62
CA LYS A 526 -3.70 31.10 -9.84
C LYS A 526 -2.75 30.24 -10.67
N TYR A 527 -1.45 30.48 -10.52
CA TYR A 527 -0.40 29.70 -11.16
C TYR A 527 0.73 29.42 -10.20
N VAL A 528 1.37 28.27 -10.37
CA VAL A 528 2.62 27.94 -9.69
C VAL A 528 3.72 27.77 -10.74
N GLY A 529 4.83 28.46 -10.51
CA GLY A 529 6.07 28.22 -11.21
C GLY A 529 6.97 27.32 -10.40
N ILE A 530 7.39 26.23 -11.03
CA ILE A 530 8.37 25.30 -10.48
C ILE A 530 9.72 25.63 -11.10
N ILE A 531 10.61 26.16 -10.28
CA ILE A 531 11.92 26.64 -10.71
C ILE A 531 12.98 25.60 -10.36
N GLN A 532 13.84 25.29 -11.34
CA GLN A 532 14.97 24.41 -11.16
C GLN A 532 16.23 25.06 -11.75
N GLN A 533 17.29 25.11 -10.95
CA GLN A 533 18.62 25.45 -11.44
C GLN A 533 19.21 24.23 -12.17
N PRO A 534 19.78 24.40 -13.38
CA PRO A 534 20.42 23.30 -14.09
C PRO A 534 21.73 22.91 -13.41
N TYR A 535 21.87 21.62 -13.16
CA TYR A 535 23.03 20.99 -12.55
C TYR A 535 23.31 19.64 -13.22
N PRO A 536 24.55 19.12 -13.13
CA PRO A 536 24.77 17.71 -13.42
C PRO A 536 23.85 16.84 -12.56
N ASN A 537 23.11 15.95 -13.20
CA ASN A 537 22.03 15.10 -12.65
C ASN A 537 20.70 15.80 -12.33
N SER A 538 20.49 17.05 -12.75
CA SER A 538 19.20 17.72 -12.53
C SER A 538 18.05 17.08 -13.32
N ARG A 539 16.96 16.81 -12.61
CA ARG A 539 15.70 16.29 -13.17
C ARG A 539 14.54 17.01 -12.51
N LEU A 540 13.52 17.32 -13.30
CA LEU A 540 12.26 17.86 -12.82
C LEU A 540 11.11 16.95 -13.25
N LYS A 541 10.38 16.41 -12.27
CA LYS A 541 9.18 15.63 -12.53
C LYS A 541 8.00 16.14 -11.71
N VAL A 542 6.88 16.39 -12.37
CA VAL A 542 5.64 16.93 -11.78
C VAL A 542 4.49 15.98 -12.06
N MET A 543 3.76 15.61 -11.02
CA MET A 543 2.75 14.55 -11.03
C MET A 543 1.50 14.96 -10.27
N LEU A 544 0.35 14.37 -10.60
CA LEU A 544 -0.90 14.47 -9.85
C LEU A 544 -1.60 13.12 -9.69
N ASN A 545 -2.57 13.05 -8.79
CA ASN A 545 -3.48 11.92 -8.68
C ASN A 545 -4.41 11.85 -9.91
N GLN A 546 -4.75 10.65 -10.37
CA GLN A 546 -5.67 10.44 -11.48
C GLN A 546 -7.01 11.18 -11.30
N ASN A 547 -7.53 11.23 -10.06
CA ASN A 547 -8.79 11.90 -9.72
C ASN A 547 -8.73 13.43 -9.79
N ASP A 548 -7.51 13.98 -9.88
CA ASP A 548 -7.27 15.42 -9.96
C ASP A 548 -7.05 15.90 -11.40
N LYS A 549 -7.30 15.04 -12.38
CA LYS A 549 -7.20 15.37 -13.81
C LYS A 549 -7.97 16.65 -14.13
N GLY A 550 -7.30 17.60 -14.79
CA GLY A 550 -7.87 18.90 -15.16
C GLY A 550 -7.91 19.94 -14.03
N LYS A 551 -7.60 19.57 -12.78
CA LYS A 551 -7.52 20.53 -11.67
C LYS A 551 -6.19 21.28 -11.61
N ILE A 552 -5.12 20.68 -12.13
CA ILE A 552 -3.84 21.33 -12.39
C ILE A 552 -3.40 20.97 -13.81
N GLU A 553 -2.94 21.96 -14.55
CA GLU A 553 -2.59 21.81 -15.96
C GLU A 553 -1.27 22.51 -16.25
N LYS A 554 -0.38 21.86 -17.00
CA LYS A 554 0.82 22.52 -17.52
C LYS A 554 0.38 23.60 -18.51
N VAL A 555 0.83 24.83 -18.31
CA VAL A 555 0.55 25.95 -19.21
C VAL A 555 1.85 26.57 -19.71
N LYS A 556 1.75 27.33 -20.81
CA LYS A 556 2.85 28.18 -21.29
C LYS A 556 2.49 29.63 -21.04
N PHE A 557 3.41 30.38 -20.44
CA PHE A 557 3.31 31.83 -20.39
C PHE A 557 3.88 32.45 -21.67
N LEU A 558 4.87 31.80 -22.32
CA LEU A 558 5.50 32.25 -23.57
C LEU A 558 5.75 31.07 -24.56
N GLY A 559 5.65 31.36 -25.86
CA GLY A 559 5.84 30.38 -26.92
C GLY A 559 7.29 30.31 -27.41
N VAL A 560 8.10 29.41 -26.86
CA VAL A 560 9.45 29.13 -27.36
C VAL A 560 9.42 28.01 -28.39
N ALA A 561 10.14 28.16 -29.51
CA ALA A 561 10.33 27.07 -30.46
C ALA A 561 11.04 25.89 -29.79
N THR A 562 10.55 24.66 -30.01
CA THR A 562 10.87 23.43 -29.27
C THR A 562 12.32 22.91 -29.40
N ASP A 563 13.19 23.62 -30.12
CA ASP A 563 14.59 23.25 -30.36
C ASP A 563 15.53 24.48 -30.34
N THR A 564 15.19 25.48 -29.55
CA THR A 564 15.98 26.71 -29.42
C THR A 564 16.46 26.88 -27.98
N TYR A 565 17.67 27.42 -27.83
CA TYR A 565 18.12 27.97 -26.56
C TYR A 565 17.48 29.35 -26.37
N PRO A 566 16.84 29.57 -25.22
CA PRO A 566 16.14 30.82 -24.98
C PRO A 566 17.14 31.89 -24.53
N THR A 567 17.75 32.72 -25.40
CA THR A 567 18.48 33.95 -25.00
C THR A 567 19.09 34.79 -26.13
N ILE A 568 19.32 36.07 -25.78
CA ILE A 568 20.20 37.16 -26.30
C ILE A 568 19.65 37.96 -27.47
N ASN A 569 19.69 39.30 -27.32
CA ASN A 569 19.31 40.28 -28.34
C ASN A 569 20.19 40.18 -29.61
N ASN A 570 21.43 39.67 -29.49
CA ASN A 570 22.37 39.52 -30.60
C ASN A 570 23.43 38.42 -30.35
N PRO A 571 23.62 37.44 -31.27
CA PRO A 571 24.66 36.42 -31.12
C PRO A 571 26.11 36.95 -31.14
N SER A 572 26.33 38.19 -31.60
CA SER A 572 27.63 38.87 -31.49
C SER A 572 27.99 39.33 -30.07
N ASP A 573 27.08 39.19 -29.09
CA ASP A 573 27.38 39.40 -27.66
C ASP A 573 28.00 38.15 -27.01
N MET A 574 28.16 37.05 -27.76
CA MET A 574 28.50 35.72 -27.25
C MET A 574 30.00 35.41 -27.26
N ALA A 575 30.85 36.34 -26.81
CA ALA A 575 32.27 36.05 -26.63
C ALA A 575 32.47 34.83 -25.69
N ARG A 576 33.30 33.87 -26.09
CA ARG A 576 33.67 32.64 -25.34
C ARG A 576 32.60 31.55 -25.24
N PHE A 577 31.57 31.61 -26.06
CA PHE A 577 30.67 30.47 -26.25
C PHE A 577 31.20 29.47 -27.27
N SER A 578 30.94 28.21 -27.00
CA SER A 578 31.17 27.14 -27.97
C SER A 578 29.88 26.64 -28.57
N PHE A 579 29.83 26.71 -29.89
CA PHE A 579 28.68 26.33 -30.67
C PHE A 579 28.98 25.14 -31.55
N ASN A 580 27.95 24.38 -31.86
CA ASN A 580 27.94 23.48 -33.00
C ASN A 580 27.18 24.14 -34.14
N THR A 581 27.65 23.94 -35.38
CA THR A 581 26.85 24.25 -36.57
C THR A 581 25.46 23.61 -36.44
N GLY A 582 24.42 24.39 -36.72
CA GLY A 582 23.01 23.99 -36.67
C GLY A 582 22.29 24.31 -35.36
N GLU A 583 23.01 24.70 -34.30
CA GLU A 583 22.37 25.12 -33.06
C GLU A 583 21.56 26.40 -33.23
N LYS A 584 20.44 26.50 -32.49
CA LYS A 584 19.46 27.57 -32.64
C LYS A 584 19.27 28.34 -31.34
N PHE A 585 19.15 29.65 -31.46
CA PHE A 585 18.95 30.59 -30.36
C PHE A 585 17.72 31.43 -30.66
N TYR A 586 16.85 31.60 -29.67
CA TYR A 586 15.64 32.39 -29.79
C TYR A 586 15.79 33.68 -28.98
N ASP A 587 15.63 34.81 -29.67
CA ASP A 587 15.60 36.14 -29.08
C ASP A 587 14.16 36.53 -28.78
N TYR A 588 13.87 36.87 -27.53
CA TYR A 588 12.53 37.25 -27.06
C TYR A 588 12.22 38.73 -27.24
N THR A 589 13.23 39.55 -27.49
CA THR A 589 13.07 40.97 -27.80
C THR A 589 12.64 41.13 -29.25
N THR A 590 13.28 40.37 -30.15
CA THR A 590 12.98 40.43 -31.60
C THR A 590 12.05 39.33 -32.08
N PHE A 591 11.80 38.29 -31.27
CA PHE A 591 11.04 37.08 -31.62
C PHE A 591 11.65 36.29 -32.80
N GLN A 592 12.95 36.44 -33.06
CA GLN A 592 13.68 35.80 -34.16
C GLN A 592 14.50 34.60 -33.69
N THR A 593 14.75 33.66 -34.59
CA THR A 593 15.63 32.50 -34.34
C THR A 593 16.93 32.62 -35.12
N SER A 594 18.06 32.64 -34.43
CA SER A 594 19.38 32.58 -35.05
C SER A 594 19.92 31.14 -35.08
N VAL A 595 20.45 30.71 -36.22
CA VAL A 595 21.03 29.38 -36.45
C VAL A 595 22.52 29.49 -36.75
N ILE A 596 23.36 28.81 -35.97
CA ILE A 596 24.81 28.82 -36.15
C ILE A 596 25.19 28.15 -37.47
N LYS A 597 25.87 28.87 -38.36
CA LYS A 597 26.35 28.36 -39.65
C LYS A 597 27.77 27.83 -39.54
N LYS A 598 28.64 28.55 -38.85
CA LYS A 598 30.01 28.14 -38.62
C LYS A 598 30.41 28.40 -37.18
N SER A 599 30.80 27.33 -36.48
CA SER A 599 31.39 27.43 -35.14
C SER A 599 32.73 28.16 -35.19
N GLY A 600 33.00 29.00 -34.20
CA GLY A 600 34.20 29.82 -34.16
C GLY A 600 34.26 30.70 -32.92
N VAL A 601 35.24 31.59 -32.89
CA VAL A 601 35.35 32.68 -31.90
C VAL A 601 34.49 33.85 -32.32
N ASN A 602 34.02 34.64 -31.37
CA ASN A 602 33.17 35.81 -31.67
C ASN A 602 33.92 36.94 -32.44
N ALA A 603 35.24 37.00 -32.30
CA ALA A 603 36.08 37.95 -33.03
C ALA A 603 37.39 37.25 -33.44
N ALA A 604 38.06 37.76 -34.48
CA ALA A 604 39.33 37.20 -34.91
C ALA A 604 40.37 37.28 -33.78
N VAL A 605 40.87 36.12 -33.34
CA VAL A 605 41.92 36.02 -32.34
C VAL A 605 43.22 35.59 -33.03
N SER A 606 44.34 36.28 -32.76
CA SER A 606 45.65 36.05 -33.39
C SER A 606 46.76 35.87 -32.35
N GLY A 607 47.93 35.36 -32.77
CA GLY A 607 49.11 35.22 -31.90
C GLY A 607 49.25 33.90 -31.15
N TYR A 608 48.44 32.89 -31.49
CA TYR A 608 48.48 31.58 -30.87
C TYR A 608 49.45 30.67 -31.62
N THR A 609 50.38 30.05 -30.90
CA THR A 609 51.24 29.01 -31.44
C THR A 609 51.14 27.75 -30.61
N VAL A 610 51.28 26.59 -31.26
CA VAL A 610 51.15 25.29 -30.59
C VAL A 610 52.26 24.31 -30.97
N ASP A 611 52.56 23.39 -30.05
CA ASP A 611 53.33 22.16 -30.30
C ASP A 611 52.43 20.94 -30.44
N THR A 612 52.76 20.07 -31.39
CA THR A 612 52.00 18.85 -31.70
C THR A 612 52.92 17.66 -31.90
N VAL A 613 52.53 16.50 -31.37
CA VAL A 613 53.21 15.21 -31.60
C VAL A 613 52.36 14.37 -32.56
N ALA A 614 52.98 13.74 -33.55
CA ALA A 614 52.31 12.84 -34.50
C ALA A 614 51.45 11.79 -33.76
N GLY A 615 50.21 11.61 -34.20
CA GLY A 615 49.25 10.67 -33.62
C GLY A 615 48.64 11.13 -32.29
N SER A 616 48.99 12.33 -31.77
CA SER A 616 48.43 12.87 -30.53
C SER A 616 47.13 13.63 -30.76
N ARG A 617 46.22 13.58 -29.78
CA ARG A 617 45.06 14.48 -29.67
C ARG A 617 45.36 15.75 -28.87
N LYS A 618 46.58 15.93 -28.40
CA LYS A 618 46.96 17.03 -27.50
C LYS A 618 47.86 18.02 -28.23
N PHE A 619 47.54 19.30 -28.08
CA PHE A 619 48.35 20.43 -28.53
C PHE A 619 48.72 21.26 -27.30
N ILE A 620 49.95 21.74 -27.24
CA ILE A 620 50.42 22.62 -26.16
C ILE A 620 50.49 24.03 -26.70
N ILE A 621 49.75 24.96 -26.10
CA ILE A 621 49.77 26.39 -26.42
C ILE A 621 51.07 26.99 -25.87
N ASN A 622 51.91 27.47 -26.77
CA ASN A 622 53.19 28.10 -26.44
C ASN A 622 53.06 29.61 -26.26
N THR A 623 52.25 30.26 -27.11
CA THR A 623 51.93 31.69 -27.05
C THR A 623 50.45 31.90 -27.25
N GLY A 624 49.89 32.99 -26.73
CA GLY A 624 48.47 33.32 -26.83
C GLY A 624 47.77 33.36 -25.46
N ALA A 625 46.64 34.06 -25.40
CA ALA A 625 45.92 34.31 -24.17
C ALA A 625 44.88 33.21 -23.91
N ILE A 626 45.24 32.17 -23.14
CA ILE A 626 44.40 30.99 -22.87
C ILE A 626 42.98 31.37 -22.39
N ASN A 627 42.82 32.51 -21.73
CA ASN A 627 41.53 33.02 -21.29
C ASN A 627 40.60 33.49 -22.42
N GLU A 628 41.04 33.58 -23.68
CA GLU A 628 40.21 34.00 -24.82
C GLU A 628 39.60 32.81 -25.60
N ILE A 629 39.96 31.58 -25.25
CA ILE A 629 39.49 30.35 -25.92
C ILE A 629 38.70 29.46 -24.95
N ALA A 630 37.82 28.59 -25.49
CA ALA A 630 36.97 27.69 -24.70
C ALA A 630 36.83 26.30 -25.35
N GLU A 631 36.48 25.29 -24.54
CA GLU A 631 36.14 23.94 -25.03
C GLU A 631 35.01 24.01 -26.05
N GLY A 632 35.21 23.47 -27.24
CA GLY A 632 34.28 23.47 -28.37
C GLY A 632 34.57 24.53 -29.43
N HIS A 633 35.48 25.50 -29.17
CA HIS A 633 36.01 26.34 -30.24
C HIS A 633 36.72 25.48 -31.29
N LEU A 634 36.50 25.85 -32.56
CA LEU A 634 37.29 25.33 -33.67
C LEU A 634 38.55 26.17 -33.82
N PHE A 635 39.67 25.53 -34.12
CA PHE A 635 40.84 26.20 -34.69
C PHE A 635 41.31 25.41 -35.90
N TYR A 636 42.15 26.01 -36.72
CA TYR A 636 42.78 25.29 -37.81
C TYR A 636 44.27 25.59 -37.92
N LEU A 637 44.97 24.59 -38.46
CA LEU A 637 46.36 24.68 -38.89
C LEU A 637 46.38 24.68 -40.42
N THR A 638 47.24 25.50 -41.00
CA THR A 638 47.48 25.49 -42.46
C THR A 638 48.69 24.61 -42.75
N ALA A 639 48.50 23.55 -43.53
CA ALA A 639 49.55 22.65 -43.98
C ALA A 639 49.49 22.46 -45.51
N ASN A 640 50.49 21.81 -46.10
CA ASN A 640 50.53 21.47 -47.53
C ASN A 640 49.35 20.55 -47.89
N GLY A 641 48.23 21.16 -48.33
CA GLY A 641 46.95 20.48 -48.57
C GLY A 641 45.70 21.24 -48.08
N GLY A 642 45.87 22.37 -47.38
CA GLY A 642 44.77 23.24 -46.95
C GLY A 642 44.63 23.36 -45.43
N ASN A 643 43.51 23.95 -44.99
CA ASN A 643 43.21 24.15 -43.56
C ASN A 643 42.64 22.87 -42.96
N ARG A 644 43.28 22.38 -41.89
CA ARG A 644 42.77 21.26 -41.09
C ARG A 644 42.16 21.81 -39.82
N PHE A 645 40.88 21.52 -39.61
CA PHE A 645 40.12 22.00 -38.47
C PHE A 645 40.17 21.00 -37.32
N PHE A 646 40.33 21.52 -36.12
CA PHE A 646 40.35 20.79 -34.88
C PHE A 646 39.36 21.42 -33.92
N ARG A 647 38.63 20.59 -33.17
CA ARG A 647 37.76 21.06 -32.10
C ARG A 647 38.43 20.84 -30.77
N ILE A 648 38.49 21.87 -29.93
CA ILE A 648 38.96 21.72 -28.55
C ILE A 648 37.93 20.89 -27.79
N THR A 649 38.29 19.71 -27.30
CA THR A 649 37.42 18.85 -26.47
C THR A 649 37.71 18.97 -24.98
N GLU A 650 38.90 19.47 -24.62
CA GLU A 650 39.31 19.69 -23.24
C GLU A 650 40.36 20.81 -23.20
N LEU A 651 40.34 21.64 -22.17
CA LEU A 651 41.39 22.65 -21.91
C LEU A 651 41.93 22.50 -20.48
N ASN A 652 43.20 22.12 -20.35
CA ASN A 652 43.89 21.98 -19.07
C ASN A 652 45.17 22.82 -19.05
N GLY A 653 45.08 24.02 -18.44
CA GLY A 653 46.15 25.00 -18.50
C GLY A 653 46.42 25.42 -19.94
N ASN A 654 47.66 25.24 -20.40
CA ASN A 654 48.05 25.51 -21.79
C ASN A 654 47.89 24.29 -22.71
N ILE A 655 47.33 23.18 -22.25
CA ILE A 655 47.12 21.98 -23.07
C ILE A 655 45.68 21.98 -23.58
N ILE A 656 45.50 21.91 -24.90
CA ILE A 656 44.21 21.63 -25.55
C ILE A 656 44.19 20.18 -26.04
N THR A 657 43.13 19.44 -25.70
CA THR A 657 42.82 18.14 -26.29
C THR A 657 41.83 18.35 -27.44
N THR A 658 41.90 17.53 -28.49
CA THR A 658 41.03 17.60 -29.67
C THR A 658 40.27 16.31 -29.91
N ASP A 659 39.22 16.39 -30.73
CA ASP A 659 38.39 15.26 -31.16
C ASP A 659 39.12 14.32 -32.15
N LEU A 660 40.01 14.89 -32.96
CA LEU A 660 40.78 14.17 -33.97
C LEU A 660 42.28 14.13 -33.62
N PRO A 661 42.97 12.97 -33.75
CA PRO A 661 44.42 12.92 -33.67
C PRO A 661 45.06 13.77 -34.78
N SER A 662 46.13 14.49 -34.46
CA SER A 662 46.97 15.17 -35.44
C SER A 662 47.93 14.17 -36.07
N ASP A 663 47.85 13.97 -37.38
CA ASP A 663 48.91 13.34 -38.18
C ASP A 663 50.08 14.31 -38.47
N VAL A 664 49.94 15.57 -38.06
CA VAL A 664 50.91 16.63 -38.29
C VAL A 664 51.87 16.74 -37.09
N THR A 665 53.17 16.73 -37.37
CA THR A 665 54.24 16.95 -36.38
C THR A 665 54.85 18.32 -36.62
N LEU A 666 54.53 19.29 -35.75
CA LEU A 666 55.03 20.65 -35.86
C LEU A 666 55.27 21.26 -34.48
N SER A 667 56.24 22.17 -34.40
CA SER A 667 56.53 22.94 -33.20
C SER A 667 56.38 24.44 -33.47
N GLY A 668 55.76 25.17 -32.54
CA GLY A 668 55.56 26.62 -32.62
C GLY A 668 54.68 27.08 -33.79
N THR A 669 53.77 26.24 -34.30
CA THR A 669 52.97 26.59 -35.48
C THR A 669 51.81 27.50 -35.12
N ALA A 670 51.61 28.56 -35.91
CA ALA A 670 50.49 29.47 -35.76
C ALA A 670 49.15 28.76 -36.03
N ILE A 671 48.20 28.90 -35.11
CA ILE A 671 46.81 28.46 -35.31
C ILE A 671 45.91 29.65 -35.53
N THR A 672 44.85 29.44 -36.30
CA THR A 672 43.82 30.46 -36.53
C THR A 672 42.47 29.97 -36.05
N PHE A 673 41.73 30.84 -35.36
CA PHE A 673 40.34 30.58 -34.98
C PHE A 673 39.41 31.21 -36.02
N PRO A 674 38.47 30.47 -36.64
CA PRO A 674 37.48 31.04 -37.51
C PRO A 674 36.50 31.91 -36.71
N VAL A 675 35.97 32.97 -37.33
CA VAL A 675 34.89 33.79 -36.73
C VAL A 675 33.57 33.00 -36.76
N CYS A 676 32.81 33.05 -35.67
CA CYS A 676 31.49 32.45 -35.57
C CYS A 676 30.49 33.19 -36.47
N THR A 677 29.70 32.45 -37.25
CA THR A 677 28.66 33.04 -38.12
C THR A 677 27.31 32.38 -37.91
N PHE A 678 26.24 33.13 -38.13
CA PHE A 678 24.85 32.71 -37.95
C PHE A 678 23.92 33.33 -39.00
N GLU A 679 22.76 32.72 -39.21
CA GLU A 679 21.65 33.28 -39.97
C GLU A 679 20.46 33.47 -39.04
N THR A 680 19.74 34.59 -39.17
CA THR A 680 18.57 34.91 -38.37
C THR A 680 17.31 34.77 -39.22
N TYR A 681 16.30 34.08 -38.68
CA TYR A 681 15.04 33.75 -39.33
C TYR A 681 13.85 34.27 -38.53
#